data_AF-B0ES02-F1
#
_entry.id   AF-B0ES02-F1
#
_cell.length_a   1.000
_cell.length_b   1.000
_cell.length_c   1.000
_cell.angle_alpha   90.00
_cell.angle_beta   90.00
_cell.angle_gamma   90.00
#
_symmetry.space_group_name_H-M   'P 1'
#
loop_
_entity.id
_entity.type
_entity.pdbx_description
1 polymer ?
#
loop_
_entity_poly.entity_id
_entity_poly.type
_entity_poly.pdbx_seq_one_letter_code
_entity_poly.pdbx_strand_id
1 'polypeptide(L)'
;MSKNSPSEPNQWDEKRIESRQQYLPKREFQKLREIRDEIEDEKEMFNENELTESEKKELQRKIDIYNLAKQRIALEQINEPQYSIPKTGSVIEEKPIYDNYKDEDNEQWMNTQKKAIFIGKSIDERSKIDDGSFEKMILQEDEDSLEREILELRTKELEEIPSKRTKQDEMNEIRKSLPVYQKREEFLKLVRNNQIVIIAGETGSGKTTQLPQYLYEDGYCKKGKIGVTQPRRVACMSIARRVSEEIGTRLGGMVGYTVRFEDVTSDRTLIQYMTDGMLLRGFLNQPDLSEYSCIMIDEAHERTISTDLLFGLLKDIIRFRSDLKLIIASATLETQKFSEYFDNAPVFIIPGRRFPVTIEYLTEPEPDPLIAAVNRTIQIHTTMPKGDILIFLTGQEEVDECAEAIKERTRGYGTKMDELIITRIYAALPSDIQAQIFIPTPPNARKVVVATNIAETSLTVDGIVYVIDSGYCKINEYNSRTGMESLKIVPISKASADQRAGRAGRVSPGKCYRLYTKDAFTKELPESTPPEIIRSNLSSVILLLKTLGIDDILHFDFMDSPSPESLMRALEELYALGAFNQKGELTQRGQKMAEFPIAPTLARVLIGSEQYQCSEEIATICAMLQISGELFYRPKEKAQIADTIKKGFVRSEGDHLTLLGVYNSWVDAGKSDGWCRDNFLQARALNKANDIRDQLVNIMERVDIQMLKSKDNISILKALLSGYFLNTAQLTKEGIYRQTKQNRTIEIHPSSSMFNKNPRWILFYELVLTTKEYVRQVSEIDPSWLIEVAPHVFKEEDMKDAIRKYRSKKNK
;
A
#
# COMPACT_ATOMS: atom_id res chain seq x y z
N MET A 1 43.24 -16.21 46.83
CA MET A 1 43.40 -17.56 46.26
C MET A 1 42.03 -18.13 45.92
N SER A 2 41.67 -18.20 44.63
CA SER A 2 40.79 -19.21 43.99
C SER A 2 40.60 -18.78 42.53
N LYS A 3 41.53 -19.15 41.65
CA LYS A 3 41.36 -20.19 40.61
C LYS A 3 40.26 -19.88 39.58
N ASN A 4 40.72 -19.36 38.43
CA ASN A 4 39.99 -19.33 37.15
C ASN A 4 39.62 -20.76 36.72
N SER A 5 38.34 -20.96 36.41
CA SER A 5 37.84 -22.08 35.59
C SER A 5 37.70 -21.62 34.13
N PRO A 6 38.12 -22.42 33.13
CA PRO A 6 37.96 -22.06 31.73
C PRO A 6 36.49 -22.20 31.29
N SER A 7 36.01 -21.22 30.53
CA SER A 7 34.68 -21.14 29.92
C SER A 7 34.38 -22.35 29.03
N GLU A 8 33.26 -23.03 29.30
CA GLU A 8 32.68 -24.03 28.39
C GLU A 8 32.33 -23.38 27.03
N PRO A 9 32.63 -24.04 25.89
CA PRO A 9 32.18 -23.57 24.59
C PRO A 9 30.64 -23.57 24.50
N ASN A 10 30.08 -22.52 23.91
CA ASN A 10 28.63 -22.28 23.72
C ASN A 10 27.90 -23.50 23.11
N GLN A 11 27.24 -24.32 23.95
CA GLN A 11 26.35 -25.42 23.53
C GLN A 11 25.27 -24.99 22.50
N TRP A 12 24.96 -23.70 22.44
CA TRP A 12 23.97 -23.14 21.52
C TRP A 12 24.48 -23.04 20.07
N ASP A 13 25.78 -22.85 19.85
CA ASP A 13 26.33 -22.75 18.50
C ASP A 13 26.47 -24.12 17.84
N GLU A 14 26.80 -25.16 18.60
CA GLU A 14 26.76 -26.56 18.12
C GLU A 14 25.34 -26.98 17.73
N LYS A 15 24.34 -26.68 18.58
CA LYS A 15 22.92 -26.95 18.26
C LYS A 15 22.41 -26.18 17.03
N ARG A 16 22.93 -24.98 16.76
CA ARG A 16 22.61 -24.22 15.54
C ARG A 16 23.24 -24.84 14.29
N ILE A 17 24.47 -25.34 14.40
CA ILE A 17 25.16 -26.04 13.30
C ILE A 17 24.42 -27.34 12.99
N GLU A 18 24.06 -28.11 14.02
CA GLU A 18 23.30 -29.36 13.88
C GLU A 18 21.91 -29.12 13.28
N SER A 19 21.19 -28.09 13.73
CA SER A 19 19.92 -27.67 13.14
C SER A 19 20.05 -27.24 11.68
N ARG A 20 21.13 -26.54 11.31
CA ARG A 20 21.41 -26.17 9.91
C ARG A 20 21.73 -27.38 9.05
N GLN A 21 22.53 -28.31 9.56
CA GLN A 21 22.83 -29.58 8.87
C GLN A 21 21.57 -30.41 8.63
N GLN A 22 20.63 -30.43 9.58
CA GLN A 22 19.33 -31.10 9.41
C GLN A 22 18.36 -30.36 8.47
N TYR A 23 18.50 -29.04 8.32
CA TYR A 23 17.62 -28.22 7.49
C TYR A 23 18.01 -28.23 6.00
N LEU A 24 19.30 -28.26 5.68
CA LEU A 24 19.82 -28.25 4.31
C LEU A 24 19.21 -29.33 3.39
N PRO A 25 19.17 -30.63 3.76
CA PRO A 25 18.58 -31.66 2.90
C PRO A 25 17.06 -31.50 2.74
N LYS A 26 16.36 -31.01 3.78
CA LYS A 26 14.91 -30.71 3.69
C LYS A 26 14.63 -29.58 2.72
N ARG A 27 15.46 -28.53 2.73
CA ARG A 27 15.36 -27.39 1.82
C ARG A 27 15.71 -27.75 0.38
N GLU A 28 16.71 -28.60 0.19
CA GLU A 28 17.09 -29.12 -1.13
C GLU A 28 15.96 -29.95 -1.75
N PHE A 29 15.34 -30.84 -0.97
CA PHE A 29 14.17 -31.61 -1.41
C PHE A 29 12.97 -30.71 -1.76
N GLN A 30 12.71 -29.68 -0.95
CA GLN A 30 11.66 -28.69 -1.21
C GLN A 30 11.93 -27.93 -2.52
N LYS A 31 13.16 -27.50 -2.76
CA LYS A 31 13.56 -26.80 -4.00
C LYS A 31 13.45 -27.68 -5.24
N LEU A 32 13.80 -28.96 -5.14
CA LEU A 32 13.62 -29.94 -6.21
C LEU A 32 12.14 -30.15 -6.57
N ARG A 33 11.26 -30.15 -5.55
CA ARG A 33 9.81 -30.24 -5.77
C ARG A 33 9.26 -28.98 -6.43
N GLU A 34 9.67 -27.80 -5.98
CA GLU A 34 9.30 -26.52 -6.62
C GLU A 34 9.70 -26.49 -8.11
N ILE A 35 10.93 -26.90 -8.45
CA ILE A 35 11.38 -26.96 -9.85
C ILE A 35 10.57 -27.98 -10.67
N ARG A 36 10.19 -29.10 -10.08
CA ARG A 36 9.34 -30.10 -10.75
C ARG A 36 7.95 -29.54 -11.03
N ASP A 37 7.32 -28.93 -10.04
CA ASP A 37 5.98 -28.37 -10.14
C ASP A 37 5.98 -27.23 -11.19
N GLU A 38 7.02 -26.38 -11.23
CA GLU A 38 7.20 -25.37 -12.28
C GLU A 38 7.30 -25.97 -13.70
N ILE A 39 8.02 -27.08 -13.88
CA ILE A 39 8.15 -27.77 -15.19
C ILE A 39 6.80 -28.37 -15.62
N GLU A 40 6.00 -28.85 -14.66
CA GLU A 40 4.69 -29.46 -14.90
C GLU A 40 3.64 -28.38 -15.26
N ASP A 41 3.63 -27.28 -14.50
CA ASP A 41 2.79 -26.10 -14.77
C ASP A 41 3.10 -25.47 -16.14
N GLU A 42 4.39 -25.34 -16.50
CA GLU A 42 4.79 -24.83 -17.83
C GLU A 42 4.36 -25.79 -18.96
N LYS A 43 4.37 -27.11 -18.74
CA LYS A 43 3.88 -28.06 -19.75
C LYS A 43 2.37 -27.99 -19.93
N GLU A 44 1.60 -27.82 -18.84
CA GLU A 44 0.15 -27.70 -18.91
C GLU A 44 -0.30 -26.35 -19.49
N MET A 45 0.36 -25.25 -19.11
CA MET A 45 0.00 -23.90 -19.59
C MET A 45 0.22 -23.67 -21.08
N PHE A 46 1.15 -24.40 -21.71
CA PHE A 46 1.55 -24.18 -23.12
C PHE A 46 1.19 -25.34 -24.06
N ASN A 47 0.35 -26.28 -23.64
CA ASN A 47 -0.01 -27.47 -24.44
C ASN A 47 -0.71 -27.14 -25.78
N GLU A 48 -1.24 -25.91 -25.95
CA GLU A 48 -1.93 -25.44 -27.17
C GLU A 48 -1.22 -24.29 -27.91
N ASN A 49 -0.12 -23.73 -27.40
CA ASN A 49 0.57 -22.56 -27.97
C ASN A 49 2.01 -22.88 -28.42
N GLU A 50 2.46 -22.35 -29.57
CA GLU A 50 3.85 -22.46 -30.00
C GLU A 50 4.77 -21.61 -29.09
N LEU A 51 5.55 -22.26 -28.23
CA LEU A 51 6.57 -21.65 -27.37
C LEU A 51 7.65 -20.92 -28.20
N THR A 52 8.07 -19.73 -27.75
CA THR A 52 9.18 -19.01 -28.36
C THR A 52 10.52 -19.74 -28.12
N GLU A 53 11.52 -19.51 -28.98
CA GLU A 53 12.86 -20.11 -28.86
C GLU A 53 13.56 -19.81 -27.53
N SER A 54 13.24 -18.66 -26.90
CA SER A 54 13.77 -18.32 -25.58
C SER A 54 13.14 -19.17 -24.47
N GLU A 55 11.82 -19.34 -24.52
CA GLU A 55 11.07 -20.13 -23.53
C GLU A 55 11.40 -21.62 -23.63
N LYS A 56 11.59 -22.16 -24.84
CA LYS A 56 12.07 -23.54 -25.04
C LYS A 56 13.43 -23.78 -24.41
N LYS A 57 14.37 -22.82 -24.56
CA LYS A 57 15.70 -22.92 -23.94
C LYS A 57 15.65 -22.83 -22.42
N GLU A 58 14.76 -22.01 -21.88
CA GLU A 58 14.56 -21.87 -20.44
C GLU A 58 13.96 -23.14 -19.82
N LEU A 59 12.92 -23.69 -20.44
CA LEU A 59 12.32 -24.97 -20.05
C LEU A 59 13.34 -26.11 -20.11
N GLN A 60 14.12 -26.20 -21.19
CA GLN A 60 15.17 -27.20 -21.32
C GLN A 60 16.23 -27.07 -20.21
N ARG A 61 16.64 -25.83 -19.90
CA ARG A 61 17.57 -25.56 -18.80
C ARG A 61 17.00 -25.99 -17.44
N LYS A 62 15.71 -25.76 -17.17
CA LYS A 62 15.04 -26.22 -15.94
C LYS A 62 15.03 -27.74 -15.84
N ILE A 63 14.73 -28.43 -16.94
CA ILE A 63 14.76 -29.91 -17.03
C ILE A 63 16.18 -30.44 -16.78
N ASP A 64 17.20 -29.83 -17.37
CA ASP A 64 18.59 -30.24 -17.21
C ASP A 64 19.06 -30.05 -15.76
N ILE A 65 18.71 -28.92 -15.12
CA ILE A 65 19.00 -28.65 -13.70
C ILE A 65 18.32 -29.69 -12.80
N TYR A 66 17.05 -30.00 -13.05
CA TYR A 66 16.30 -31.01 -12.29
C TYR A 66 16.95 -32.39 -12.41
N ASN A 67 17.34 -32.80 -13.62
CA ASN A 67 17.99 -34.08 -13.86
C ASN A 67 19.38 -34.17 -13.24
N LEU A 68 20.20 -33.12 -13.33
CA LEU A 68 21.51 -33.03 -12.68
C LEU A 68 21.38 -33.13 -11.15
N ALA A 69 20.43 -32.40 -10.56
CA ALA A 69 20.18 -32.46 -9.12
C ALA A 69 19.70 -33.85 -8.67
N LYS A 70 18.84 -34.51 -9.46
CA LYS A 70 18.38 -35.87 -9.21
C LYS A 70 19.51 -36.90 -9.31
N GLN A 71 20.39 -36.78 -10.31
CA GLN A 71 21.57 -37.64 -10.47
C GLN A 71 22.56 -37.47 -9.32
N ARG A 72 22.79 -36.24 -8.87
CA ARG A 72 23.63 -35.95 -7.71
C ARG A 72 23.11 -36.61 -6.44
N ILE A 73 21.81 -36.51 -6.14
CA ILE A 73 21.21 -37.16 -4.97
C ILE A 73 21.33 -38.68 -5.06
N ALA A 74 21.15 -39.26 -6.27
CA ALA A 74 21.33 -40.68 -6.47
C ALA A 74 22.78 -41.14 -6.22
N LEU A 75 23.77 -40.31 -6.57
CA LEU A 75 25.20 -40.57 -6.30
C LEU A 75 25.55 -40.39 -4.81
N GLU A 76 24.94 -39.41 -4.12
CA GLU A 76 25.13 -39.19 -2.67
C GLU A 76 24.47 -40.28 -1.81
N GLN A 77 23.46 -41.01 -2.32
CA GLN A 77 22.89 -42.17 -1.62
C GLN A 77 23.76 -43.43 -1.72
N ILE A 78 24.70 -43.49 -2.67
CA ILE A 78 25.59 -44.65 -2.90
C ILE A 78 26.89 -44.54 -2.08
N ASN A 79 27.31 -43.31 -1.74
CA ASN A 79 28.55 -43.06 -1.00
C ASN A 79 28.24 -42.43 0.36
N GLU A 80 28.64 -43.08 1.47
CA GLU A 80 28.60 -42.47 2.80
C GLU A 80 29.34 -41.11 2.79
N PRO A 81 28.80 -40.06 3.44
CA PRO A 81 29.39 -38.73 3.39
C PRO A 81 30.65 -38.65 4.28
N GLN A 82 31.83 -38.92 3.71
CA GLN A 82 33.10 -38.50 4.30
C GLN A 82 33.31 -37.00 4.09
N TYR A 83 32.88 -36.19 5.06
CA TYR A 83 33.30 -34.80 5.16
C TYR A 83 34.49 -34.70 6.12
N SER A 84 35.71 -34.52 5.59
CA SER A 84 36.90 -34.23 6.41
C SER A 84 37.26 -32.74 6.32
N ILE A 85 37.42 -32.10 7.47
CA ILE A 85 37.87 -30.71 7.58
C ILE A 85 39.41 -30.71 7.49
N PRO A 86 40.04 -29.93 6.61
CA PRO A 86 41.50 -29.82 6.62
C PRO A 86 41.92 -29.05 7.88
N LYS A 87 42.61 -29.72 8.81
CA LYS A 87 43.25 -29.04 9.94
C LYS A 87 44.57 -28.43 9.47
N THR A 88 44.80 -27.19 9.86
CA THR A 88 46.01 -26.43 9.61
C THR A 88 47.23 -27.11 10.27
N GLY A 89 48.20 -27.49 9.43
CA GLY A 89 49.60 -27.65 9.79
C GLY A 89 50.03 -29.01 10.34
N SER A 90 50.41 -29.93 9.45
CA SER A 90 51.70 -30.65 9.47
C SER A 90 51.70 -31.77 8.43
N VAL A 91 52.77 -31.81 7.63
CA VAL A 91 53.09 -32.82 6.61
C VAL A 91 53.22 -34.21 7.26
N ILE A 92 52.50 -35.20 6.74
CA ILE A 92 52.91 -36.61 6.80
C ILE A 92 52.57 -37.23 5.43
N GLU A 93 53.63 -37.67 4.74
CA GLU A 93 53.57 -38.57 3.58
C GLU A 93 53.08 -39.94 4.04
N GLU A 94 52.17 -40.58 3.29
CA GLU A 94 52.27 -42.02 3.02
C GLU A 94 51.46 -42.45 1.79
N LYS A 95 52.07 -43.37 1.04
CA LYS A 95 51.79 -43.76 -0.35
C LYS A 95 50.51 -44.60 -0.51
N PRO A 96 49.90 -44.63 -1.72
CA PRO A 96 48.77 -45.51 -2.00
C PRO A 96 49.24 -46.94 -2.23
N ILE A 97 48.61 -47.90 -1.56
CA ILE A 97 48.65 -49.32 -1.94
C ILE A 97 47.36 -49.65 -2.68
N TYR A 98 47.56 -50.21 -3.87
CA TYR A 98 46.58 -50.55 -4.90
C TYR A 98 45.69 -51.76 -4.56
N ASP A 99 44.62 -51.86 -5.37
CA ASP A 99 43.88 -53.03 -5.86
C ASP A 99 42.44 -53.16 -5.31
N ASN A 100 41.41 -53.42 -6.11
CA ASN A 100 41.26 -53.64 -7.55
C ASN A 100 39.74 -53.65 -7.78
N TYR A 101 39.22 -52.96 -8.79
CA TYR A 101 38.20 -53.48 -9.71
C TYR A 101 37.98 -52.43 -10.81
N LYS A 102 38.25 -52.86 -12.03
CA LYS A 102 38.13 -52.13 -13.29
C LYS A 102 36.66 -51.91 -13.64
N ASP A 103 36.33 -50.72 -14.12
CA ASP A 103 35.24 -50.49 -15.08
C ASP A 103 35.74 -49.49 -16.14
N GLU A 104 36.32 -50.02 -17.23
CA GLU A 104 36.88 -49.30 -18.37
C GLU A 104 35.80 -48.60 -19.25
N ASP A 105 34.51 -48.78 -18.95
CA ASP A 105 33.40 -48.21 -19.76
C ASP A 105 32.99 -46.78 -19.35
N ASN A 106 33.33 -46.32 -18.14
CA ASN A 106 32.93 -44.99 -17.66
C ASN A 106 33.84 -43.85 -18.15
N GLU A 107 35.12 -44.14 -18.42
CA GLU A 107 36.07 -43.13 -18.90
C GLU A 107 35.84 -42.74 -20.37
N GLN A 108 35.44 -43.69 -21.21
CA GLN A 108 35.14 -43.39 -22.62
C GLN A 108 33.87 -42.55 -22.76
N TRP A 109 32.84 -42.80 -21.95
CA TRP A 109 31.60 -42.01 -21.95
C TRP A 109 31.83 -40.57 -21.44
N MET A 110 32.60 -40.42 -20.36
CA MET A 110 33.00 -39.13 -19.79
C MET A 110 33.88 -38.31 -20.75
N ASN A 111 34.83 -38.94 -21.45
CA ASN A 111 35.69 -38.25 -22.42
C ASN A 111 34.96 -37.86 -23.70
N THR A 112 33.95 -38.63 -24.11
CA THR A 112 33.12 -38.30 -25.29
C THR A 112 32.21 -37.10 -25.00
N GLN A 113 31.67 -36.98 -23.78
CA GLN A 113 30.92 -35.79 -23.35
C GLN A 113 31.81 -34.55 -23.19
N LYS A 114 33.02 -34.69 -22.63
CA LYS A 114 33.97 -33.56 -22.51
C LYS A 114 34.39 -33.00 -23.87
N LYS A 115 34.50 -33.84 -24.91
CA LYS A 115 34.80 -33.38 -26.29
C LYS A 115 33.61 -32.73 -27.00
N ALA A 116 32.37 -33.08 -26.65
CA ALA A 116 31.17 -32.49 -27.24
C ALA A 116 30.85 -31.08 -26.72
N ILE A 117 31.38 -30.71 -25.53
CA ILE A 117 31.11 -29.42 -24.88
C ILE A 117 32.01 -28.28 -25.44
N PHE A 118 33.11 -28.59 -26.12
CA PHE A 118 34.09 -27.57 -26.54
C PHE A 118 33.86 -26.99 -27.95
N ILE A 119 32.94 -27.50 -28.76
CA ILE A 119 32.70 -27.00 -30.13
C ILE A 119 31.23 -26.63 -30.31
N GLY A 120 30.88 -25.42 -29.90
CA GLY A 120 29.60 -24.80 -30.24
C GLY A 120 29.58 -24.35 -31.70
N LYS A 121 29.30 -25.27 -32.63
CA LYS A 121 28.68 -24.97 -33.93
C LYS A 121 27.67 -26.06 -34.28
N SER A 122 26.58 -25.63 -34.91
CA SER A 122 25.44 -26.42 -35.36
C SER A 122 25.82 -27.70 -36.12
N ILE A 123 25.06 -28.77 -35.85
CA ILE A 123 24.99 -29.99 -36.65
C ILE A 123 24.25 -29.64 -37.95
N ASP A 124 24.98 -29.09 -38.92
CA ASP A 124 24.66 -29.15 -40.35
C ASP A 124 25.82 -28.53 -41.12
N GLU A 125 26.89 -29.31 -41.30
CA GLU A 125 27.92 -29.22 -42.35
C GLU A 125 29.12 -30.10 -41.95
N ARG A 126 28.91 -31.42 -41.91
CA ARG A 126 30.02 -32.39 -41.92
C ARG A 126 30.27 -32.83 -43.35
N SER A 127 31.07 -32.08 -44.09
CA SER A 127 31.84 -32.69 -45.18
C SER A 127 33.15 -31.95 -45.41
N LYS A 128 34.24 -32.73 -45.40
CA LYS A 128 35.63 -32.41 -45.74
C LYS A 128 36.45 -31.78 -44.59
N ILE A 129 37.36 -32.56 -44.00
CA ILE A 129 38.80 -32.54 -44.32
C ILE A 129 39.50 -33.68 -43.56
N ASP A 130 40.54 -34.17 -44.21
CA ASP A 130 41.40 -35.36 -44.05
C ASP A 130 42.23 -35.40 -42.76
N ASP A 131 42.40 -36.60 -42.20
CA ASP A 131 43.29 -36.93 -41.09
C ASP A 131 44.73 -37.07 -41.61
N GLY A 132 45.68 -36.23 -41.16
CA GLY A 132 47.06 -36.40 -41.60
C GLY A 132 48.16 -35.51 -41.04
N SER A 133 47.94 -34.72 -39.98
CA SER A 133 48.99 -33.78 -39.52
C SER A 133 48.97 -33.44 -38.02
N PHE A 134 48.76 -34.43 -37.14
CA PHE A 134 48.86 -34.17 -35.69
C PHE A 134 49.72 -35.16 -34.89
N GLU A 135 50.30 -36.18 -35.54
CA GLU A 135 51.01 -37.26 -34.86
C GLU A 135 52.54 -37.08 -34.86
N LYS A 136 53.03 -35.84 -34.70
CA LYS A 136 54.47 -35.57 -34.69
C LYS A 136 54.88 -34.34 -33.89
N MET A 137 54.47 -34.27 -32.63
CA MET A 137 55.13 -33.41 -31.63
C MET A 137 54.76 -33.84 -30.21
N ILE A 138 55.20 -35.04 -29.83
CA ILE A 138 55.32 -35.43 -28.43
C ILE A 138 56.80 -35.74 -28.24
N LEU A 139 57.52 -34.81 -27.60
CA LEU A 139 58.64 -35.05 -26.69
C LEU A 139 59.28 -33.70 -26.34
N GLN A 140 59.17 -33.37 -25.04
CA GLN A 140 59.99 -32.39 -24.30
C GLN A 140 59.83 -30.90 -24.68
N GLU A 141 59.10 -30.15 -23.84
CA GLU A 141 59.53 -28.94 -23.11
C GLU A 141 58.31 -28.11 -22.66
N ASP A 142 58.26 -27.87 -21.34
CA ASP A 142 57.57 -26.83 -20.56
C ASP A 142 56.04 -26.56 -20.74
N GLU A 143 55.23 -27.26 -19.93
CA GLU A 143 53.80 -26.95 -19.67
C GLU A 143 53.56 -25.52 -19.13
N ASP A 144 54.56 -24.90 -18.51
CA ASP A 144 54.44 -23.59 -17.86
C ASP A 144 54.35 -22.41 -18.86
N SER A 145 54.82 -22.56 -20.11
CA SER A 145 54.76 -21.46 -21.10
C SER A 145 53.39 -21.37 -21.77
N LEU A 146 52.76 -22.52 -22.06
CA LEU A 146 51.45 -22.59 -22.69
C LEU A 146 50.35 -22.14 -21.73
N GLU A 147 50.45 -22.47 -20.44
CA GLU A 147 49.51 -21.99 -19.43
C GLU A 147 49.56 -20.46 -19.27
N ARG A 148 50.75 -19.85 -19.32
CA ARG A 148 50.88 -18.38 -19.25
C ARG A 148 50.34 -17.68 -20.48
N GLU A 149 50.55 -18.25 -21.67
CA GLU A 149 50.05 -17.69 -22.93
C GLU A 149 48.51 -17.83 -23.02
N ILE A 150 47.95 -18.94 -22.53
CA ILE A 150 46.49 -19.14 -22.40
C ILE A 150 45.90 -18.22 -21.33
N LEU A 151 46.62 -17.97 -20.23
CA LEU A 151 46.18 -17.02 -19.19
C LEU A 151 46.16 -15.60 -19.74
N GLU A 152 47.19 -15.19 -20.49
CA GLU A 152 47.27 -13.88 -21.14
C GLU A 152 46.18 -13.68 -22.19
N LEU A 153 45.91 -14.71 -23.01
CA LEU A 153 44.82 -14.73 -23.99
C LEU A 153 43.45 -14.67 -23.30
N ARG A 154 43.25 -15.38 -22.17
CA ARG A 154 42.02 -15.29 -21.37
C ARG A 154 41.85 -13.94 -20.69
N THR A 155 42.92 -13.30 -20.21
CA THR A 155 42.83 -11.93 -19.68
C THR A 155 42.50 -10.92 -20.78
N LYS A 156 43.04 -11.09 -22.00
CA LYS A 156 42.66 -10.25 -23.15
C LYS A 156 41.22 -10.49 -23.62
N GLU A 157 40.75 -11.75 -23.65
CA GLU A 157 39.34 -12.06 -23.93
C GLU A 157 38.39 -11.56 -22.82
N LEU A 158 38.82 -11.58 -21.55
CA LEU A 158 38.04 -11.02 -20.43
C LEU A 158 38.03 -9.47 -20.44
N GLU A 159 39.05 -8.83 -20.99
CA GLU A 159 39.10 -7.37 -21.20
C GLU A 159 38.28 -6.93 -22.43
N GLU A 160 38.05 -7.81 -23.41
CA GLU A 160 37.31 -7.51 -24.65
C GLU A 160 35.82 -7.93 -24.65
N ILE A 161 35.32 -8.61 -23.62
CA ILE A 161 33.86 -8.83 -23.47
C ILE A 161 33.25 -7.55 -22.89
N PRO A 162 32.41 -6.79 -23.63
CA PRO A 162 31.69 -5.67 -23.04
C PRO A 162 30.81 -6.24 -21.92
N SER A 163 31.07 -5.81 -20.68
CA SER A 163 30.33 -6.25 -19.49
C SER A 163 28.83 -6.29 -19.80
N LYS A 164 28.22 -7.48 -19.75
CA LYS A 164 26.75 -7.59 -19.79
C LYS A 164 26.23 -6.70 -18.66
N ARG A 165 25.56 -5.60 -19.01
CA ARG A 165 25.03 -4.62 -18.06
C ARG A 165 24.22 -5.35 -17.00
N THR A 166 24.63 -5.24 -15.74
CA THR A 166 23.88 -5.79 -14.63
C THR A 166 22.68 -4.87 -14.37
N LYS A 167 21.52 -5.40 -13.94
CA LYS A 167 20.36 -4.57 -13.55
C LYS A 167 20.74 -3.45 -12.55
N GLN A 168 21.75 -3.71 -11.72
CA GLN A 168 22.26 -2.77 -10.73
C GLN A 168 23.07 -1.62 -11.36
N ASP A 169 23.75 -1.85 -12.49
CA ASP A 169 24.43 -0.79 -13.25
C ASP A 169 23.42 0.15 -13.90
N GLU A 170 22.35 -0.40 -14.49
CA GLU A 170 21.26 0.39 -15.07
C GLU A 170 20.57 1.26 -14.01
N MET A 171 20.31 0.71 -12.81
CA MET A 171 19.74 1.48 -11.70
C MET A 171 20.69 2.57 -11.21
N ASN A 172 22.00 2.32 -11.17
CA ASN A 172 23.01 3.31 -10.81
C ASN A 172 23.14 4.43 -11.84
N GLU A 173 23.03 4.14 -13.14
CA GLU A 173 22.98 5.16 -14.19
C GLU A 173 21.73 6.04 -14.04
N ILE A 174 20.57 5.44 -13.81
CA ILE A 174 19.32 6.17 -13.54
C ILE A 174 19.49 7.05 -12.31
N ARG A 175 20.06 6.52 -11.22
CA ARG A 175 20.34 7.25 -9.97
C ARG A 175 21.20 8.49 -10.22
N LYS A 176 22.30 8.34 -10.96
CA LYS A 176 23.20 9.46 -11.34
C LYS A 176 22.53 10.48 -12.25
N SER A 177 21.55 10.03 -13.04
CA SER A 177 20.78 10.93 -13.87
C SER A 177 19.89 11.84 -13.01
N LEU A 178 19.32 11.41 -11.88
CA LEU A 178 18.31 12.20 -11.16
C LEU A 178 18.78 13.63 -10.79
N PRO A 179 17.91 14.66 -10.87
CA PRO A 179 18.27 16.05 -10.56
C PRO A 179 18.90 16.25 -9.18
N VAL A 180 18.40 15.52 -8.18
CA VAL A 180 18.91 15.58 -6.80
C VAL A 180 20.37 15.12 -6.68
N TYR A 181 20.88 14.29 -7.61
CA TYR A 181 22.25 13.80 -7.59
C TYR A 181 23.27 14.92 -7.75
N GLN A 182 23.02 15.87 -8.66
CA GLN A 182 23.91 17.01 -8.91
C GLN A 182 24.05 17.92 -7.69
N LYS A 183 23.05 17.89 -6.81
CA LYS A 183 22.91 18.75 -5.64
C LYS A 183 23.17 18.02 -4.32
N ARG A 184 23.67 16.78 -4.36
CA ARG A 184 23.94 15.92 -3.20
C ARG A 184 24.82 16.60 -2.14
N GLU A 185 25.96 17.14 -2.54
CA GLU A 185 26.92 17.77 -1.61
C GLU A 185 26.34 19.03 -0.94
N GLU A 186 25.57 19.81 -1.69
CA GLU A 186 24.88 21.00 -1.17
C GLU A 186 23.82 20.61 -0.14
N PHE A 187 23.03 19.57 -0.42
CA PHE A 187 22.07 19.00 0.50
C PHE A 187 22.72 18.52 1.80
N LEU A 188 23.77 17.70 1.72
CA LEU A 188 24.46 17.17 2.90
C LEU A 188 25.07 18.30 3.75
N LYS A 189 25.64 19.35 3.13
CA LYS A 189 26.11 20.53 3.86
C LYS A 189 24.99 21.25 4.60
N LEU A 190 23.83 21.42 3.95
CA LEU A 190 22.64 22.03 4.55
C LEU A 190 22.15 21.26 5.78
N VAL A 191 22.03 19.93 5.68
CA VAL A 191 21.57 19.08 6.78
C VAL A 191 22.58 19.04 7.94
N ARG A 192 23.88 19.09 7.65
CA ARG A 192 24.90 19.17 8.72
C ARG A 192 24.76 20.47 9.52
N ASN A 193 24.57 21.59 8.83
CA ASN A 193 24.55 22.93 9.44
C ASN A 193 23.23 23.32 10.09
N ASN A 194 22.12 22.68 9.70
CA ASN A 194 20.77 23.04 10.17
C ASN A 194 20.08 21.84 10.79
N GLN A 195 19.24 22.06 11.78
CA GLN A 195 18.47 20.98 12.39
C GLN A 195 17.21 20.64 11.58
N ILE A 196 16.56 21.68 11.03
CA ILE A 196 15.40 21.57 10.15
C ILE A 196 15.80 22.05 8.76
N VAL A 197 15.43 21.29 7.72
CA VAL A 197 15.61 21.69 6.32
C VAL A 197 14.33 21.44 5.55
N ILE A 198 13.88 22.44 4.79
CA ILE A 198 12.73 22.31 3.90
C ILE A 198 13.24 22.04 2.49
N ILE A 199 12.69 21.03 1.84
CA ILE A 199 13.08 20.62 0.50
C ILE A 199 11.91 20.86 -0.45
N ALA A 200 12.13 21.74 -1.41
CA ALA A 200 11.22 21.96 -2.52
C ALA A 200 11.74 21.23 -3.75
N GLY A 201 10.91 20.40 -4.37
CA GLY A 201 11.28 19.83 -5.66
C GLY A 201 10.16 19.01 -6.26
N GLU A 202 10.03 19.04 -7.57
CA GLU A 202 8.91 18.37 -8.25
C GLU A 202 8.93 16.85 -8.07
N THR A 203 7.80 16.20 -8.33
CA THR A 203 7.71 14.75 -8.40
C THR A 203 8.64 14.19 -9.48
N GLY A 204 9.34 13.08 -9.18
CA GLY A 204 10.34 12.49 -10.08
C GLY A 204 11.75 13.08 -9.99
N SER A 205 11.98 14.11 -9.17
CA SER A 205 13.33 14.67 -8.94
C SER A 205 14.26 13.78 -8.09
N GLY A 206 13.71 12.71 -7.49
CA GLY A 206 14.46 11.75 -6.67
C GLY A 206 14.48 12.04 -5.16
N LYS A 207 13.65 12.97 -4.65
CA LYS A 207 13.61 13.33 -3.21
C LYS A 207 13.48 12.11 -2.30
N THR A 208 12.40 11.36 -2.48
CA THR A 208 12.01 10.27 -1.59
C THR A 208 12.90 9.04 -1.67
N THR A 209 13.45 8.78 -2.86
CA THR A 209 14.32 7.62 -3.08
C THR A 209 15.75 7.92 -2.68
N GLN A 210 16.29 9.09 -3.03
CA GLN A 210 17.73 9.37 -2.93
C GLN A 210 18.16 10.07 -1.64
N LEU A 211 17.36 11.00 -1.11
CA LEU A 211 17.77 11.76 0.08
C LEU A 211 18.01 10.86 1.30
N PRO A 212 17.16 9.85 1.60
CA PRO A 212 17.43 8.91 2.70
C PRO A 212 18.70 8.10 2.47
N GLN A 213 18.99 7.71 1.23
CA GLN A 213 20.23 7.00 0.88
C GLN A 213 21.47 7.88 1.09
N TYR A 214 21.42 9.16 0.74
CA TYR A 214 22.53 10.07 0.97
C TYR A 214 22.81 10.28 2.47
N LEU A 215 21.76 10.37 3.29
CA LEU A 215 21.89 10.46 4.75
C LEU A 215 22.45 9.16 5.35
N TYR A 216 22.02 8.00 4.84
CA TYR A 216 22.59 6.71 5.21
C TYR A 216 24.09 6.65 4.90
N GLU A 217 24.48 7.01 3.66
CA GLU A 217 25.87 7.05 3.20
C GLU A 217 26.73 8.05 4.00
N ASP A 218 26.15 9.17 4.45
CA ASP A 218 26.84 10.16 5.30
C ASP A 218 26.96 9.72 6.77
N GLY A 219 26.36 8.58 7.14
CA GLY A 219 26.52 7.95 8.45
C GLY A 219 25.49 8.34 9.49
N TYR A 220 24.35 8.94 9.11
CA TYR A 220 23.26 9.24 10.04
C TYR A 220 22.66 7.96 10.68
N CYS A 221 22.79 6.82 10.02
CA CYS A 221 22.35 5.53 10.56
C CYS A 221 23.25 4.92 11.65
N LYS A 222 24.38 5.56 12.00
CA LYS A 222 25.27 5.08 13.08
C LYS A 222 24.69 5.29 14.48
N LYS A 223 23.81 6.28 14.64
CA LYS A 223 23.24 6.70 15.92
C LYS A 223 21.75 6.34 16.11
N GLY A 224 21.09 5.93 15.03
CA GLY A 224 19.64 5.67 14.99
C GLY A 224 19.20 5.35 13.57
N LYS A 225 17.90 5.15 13.36
CA LYS A 225 17.30 4.89 12.05
C LYS A 225 16.97 6.22 11.33
N ILE A 226 16.81 6.14 10.01
CA ILE A 226 16.20 7.19 9.21
C ILE A 226 14.73 6.82 8.99
N GLY A 227 13.82 7.62 9.50
CA GLY A 227 12.38 7.47 9.29
C GLY A 227 11.91 8.36 8.16
N VAL A 228 11.24 7.80 7.15
CA VAL A 228 10.64 8.57 6.05
C VAL A 228 9.14 8.35 6.06
N THR A 229 8.37 9.42 6.25
CA THR A 229 6.91 9.32 6.22
C THR A 229 6.37 9.52 4.82
N GLN A 230 5.26 8.84 4.54
CA GLN A 230 4.49 8.94 3.31
C GLN A 230 3.00 8.98 3.66
N PRO A 231 2.21 9.92 3.10
CA PRO A 231 0.78 9.96 3.38
C PRO A 231 0.05 8.71 2.85
N ARG A 232 0.59 8.05 1.82
CA ARG A 232 -0.09 6.95 1.11
C ARG A 232 0.60 5.61 1.28
N ARG A 233 -0.20 4.60 1.67
CA ARG A 233 0.27 3.22 1.88
C ARG A 233 0.99 2.62 0.67
N VAL A 234 0.38 2.70 -0.51
CA VAL A 234 0.94 2.08 -1.73
C VAL A 234 2.28 2.71 -2.10
N ALA A 235 2.39 4.04 -1.98
CA ALA A 235 3.65 4.77 -2.21
C ALA A 235 4.72 4.34 -1.20
N CYS A 236 4.37 4.27 0.09
CA CYS A 236 5.28 3.79 1.14
C CYS A 236 5.88 2.41 0.81
N MET A 237 5.02 1.45 0.43
CA MET A 237 5.44 0.08 0.12
C MET A 237 6.28 0.00 -1.16
N SER A 238 5.87 0.70 -2.22
CA SER A 238 6.56 0.65 -3.51
C SER A 238 7.92 1.34 -3.45
N ILE A 239 8.03 2.46 -2.73
CA ILE A 239 9.27 3.20 -2.56
C ILE A 239 10.25 2.40 -1.70
N ALA A 240 9.79 1.78 -0.60
CA ALA A 240 10.64 0.91 0.21
C ALA A 240 11.19 -0.27 -0.61
N ARG A 241 10.35 -0.91 -1.43
CA ARG A 241 10.79 -1.97 -2.35
C ARG A 241 11.82 -1.46 -3.34
N ARG A 242 11.54 -0.34 -4.01
CA ARG A 242 12.47 0.27 -4.98
C ARG A 242 13.83 0.62 -4.35
N VAL A 243 13.83 1.20 -3.15
CA VAL A 243 15.07 1.58 -2.46
C VAL A 243 15.82 0.35 -1.95
N SER A 244 15.12 -0.71 -1.55
CA SER A 244 15.76 -1.99 -1.23
C SER A 244 16.47 -2.60 -2.45
N GLU A 245 15.87 -2.50 -3.64
CA GLU A 245 16.48 -2.92 -4.91
C GLU A 245 17.68 -2.05 -5.30
N GLU A 246 17.58 -0.71 -5.15
CA GLU A 246 18.67 0.22 -5.46
C GLU A 246 19.92 -0.01 -4.59
N ILE A 247 19.71 -0.30 -3.30
CA ILE A 247 20.81 -0.61 -2.36
C ILE A 247 21.32 -2.06 -2.53
N GLY A 248 20.52 -2.94 -3.15
CA GLY A 248 20.85 -4.36 -3.31
C GLY A 248 20.61 -5.19 -2.05
N THR A 249 19.56 -4.86 -1.29
CA THR A 249 19.18 -5.58 -0.06
C THR A 249 17.78 -6.17 -0.17
N ARG A 250 17.51 -7.24 0.60
CA ARG A 250 16.16 -7.78 0.71
C ARG A 250 15.29 -6.81 1.52
N LEU A 251 14.11 -6.51 1.00
CA LEU A 251 13.06 -5.78 1.73
C LEU A 251 12.78 -6.41 3.11
N GLY A 252 12.70 -5.57 4.14
CA GLY A 252 12.64 -5.97 5.55
C GLY A 252 14.01 -6.20 6.21
N GLY A 253 15.09 -6.17 5.42
CA GLY A 253 16.48 -6.16 5.89
C GLY A 253 16.90 -4.74 6.26
N MET A 254 17.82 -4.16 5.49
CA MET A 254 18.34 -2.79 5.72
C MET A 254 17.28 -1.71 5.45
N VAL A 255 16.42 -1.95 4.45
CA VAL A 255 15.28 -1.11 4.11
C VAL A 255 14.01 -1.87 4.42
N GLY A 256 13.09 -1.23 5.15
CA GLY A 256 11.80 -1.80 5.51
C GLY A 256 10.68 -0.77 5.41
N TYR A 257 9.44 -1.24 5.57
CA TYR A 257 8.32 -0.33 5.74
C TYR A 257 7.34 -0.75 6.83
N THR A 258 6.62 0.23 7.36
CA THR A 258 5.55 0.02 8.32
C THR A 258 4.32 0.83 7.92
N VAL A 259 3.23 0.13 7.60
CA VAL A 259 1.94 0.75 7.30
C VAL A 259 0.87 0.19 8.23
N ARG A 260 -0.29 0.86 8.31
CA ARG A 260 -1.37 0.37 9.15
C ARG A 260 -1.76 -1.06 8.75
N PHE A 261 -1.68 -1.94 9.73
CA PHE A 261 -1.94 -3.36 9.63
C PHE A 261 -0.90 -4.19 8.84
N GLU A 262 0.31 -3.68 8.63
CA GLU A 262 1.36 -4.44 7.94
C GLU A 262 2.74 -3.87 8.28
N ASP A 263 3.63 -4.68 8.86
CA ASP A 263 4.97 -4.27 9.25
C ASP A 263 6.01 -5.23 8.64
N VAL A 264 6.88 -4.68 7.81
CA VAL A 264 7.97 -5.40 7.12
C VAL A 264 9.28 -4.73 7.48
N THR A 265 9.63 -4.82 8.77
CA THR A 265 10.86 -4.31 9.35
C THR A 265 11.55 -5.40 10.19
N SER A 266 12.83 -5.20 10.49
CA SER A 266 13.60 -6.04 11.41
C SER A 266 14.60 -5.20 12.21
N ASP A 267 15.29 -5.80 13.17
CA ASP A 267 16.38 -5.14 13.92
C ASP A 267 17.52 -4.62 13.02
N ARG A 268 17.61 -5.13 11.77
CA ARG A 268 18.59 -4.69 10.77
C ARG A 268 18.12 -3.48 9.96
N THR A 269 16.88 -3.04 10.11
CA THR A 269 16.31 -1.94 9.34
C THR A 269 16.89 -0.62 9.79
N LEU A 270 17.56 0.07 8.86
CA LEU A 270 18.21 1.36 9.07
C LEU A 270 17.44 2.49 8.38
N ILE A 271 16.83 2.20 7.22
CA ILE A 271 15.94 3.13 6.52
C ILE A 271 14.53 2.55 6.59
N GLN A 272 13.64 3.25 7.30
CA GLN A 272 12.27 2.82 7.51
C GLN A 272 11.32 3.79 6.83
N TYR A 273 10.60 3.30 5.81
CA TYR A 273 9.48 4.04 5.23
C TYR A 273 8.22 3.73 6.02
N MET A 274 7.44 4.73 6.38
CA MET A 274 6.20 4.48 7.11
C MET A 274 5.11 5.44 6.71
N THR A 275 3.86 5.08 6.98
CA THR A 275 2.79 6.07 6.84
C THR A 275 2.81 7.07 7.99
N ASP A 276 2.39 8.31 7.75
CA ASP A 276 2.34 9.38 8.76
C ASP A 276 1.67 8.92 10.07
N GLY A 277 0.54 8.21 9.96
CA GLY A 277 -0.18 7.66 11.11
C GLY A 277 0.59 6.58 11.89
N MET A 278 1.54 5.87 11.26
CA MET A 278 2.40 4.91 11.97
C MET A 278 3.49 5.64 12.75
N LEU A 279 4.06 6.72 12.23
CA LEU A 279 4.98 7.56 13.00
C LEU A 279 4.25 8.20 14.20
N LEU A 280 3.03 8.71 14.01
CA LEU A 280 2.20 9.22 15.10
C LEU A 280 1.96 8.21 16.21
N ARG A 281 1.72 6.94 15.87
CA ARG A 281 1.65 5.88 16.89
C ARG A 281 2.99 5.57 17.53
N GLY A 282 4.09 5.80 16.82
CA GLY A 282 5.44 5.75 17.41
C GLY A 282 5.54 6.64 18.65
N PHE A 283 4.94 7.83 18.63
CA PHE A 283 4.92 8.72 19.79
C PHE A 283 4.18 8.15 21.01
N LEU A 284 3.16 7.30 20.82
CA LEU A 284 2.46 6.65 21.94
C LEU A 284 3.37 5.70 22.71
N ASN A 285 4.25 4.99 22.01
CA ASN A 285 5.19 4.04 22.61
C ASN A 285 6.47 4.74 23.11
N GLN A 286 7.02 5.64 22.29
CA GLN A 286 8.26 6.37 22.56
C GLN A 286 8.08 7.85 22.19
N PRO A 287 7.69 8.70 23.16
CA PRO A 287 7.45 10.12 22.93
C PRO A 287 8.70 10.91 22.50
N ASP A 288 9.92 10.41 22.74
CA ASP A 288 11.18 11.08 22.41
C ASP A 288 11.78 10.65 21.06
N LEU A 289 11.15 9.67 20.40
CA LEU A 289 11.60 9.06 19.15
C LEU A 289 13.10 8.70 19.17
N SER A 290 13.58 8.17 20.31
CA SER A 290 15.00 7.84 20.55
C SER A 290 15.63 6.97 19.46
N GLU A 291 14.84 6.10 18.83
CA GLU A 291 15.28 5.22 17.75
C GLU A 291 15.71 5.94 16.48
N TYR A 292 15.27 7.18 16.24
CA TYR A 292 15.53 7.92 15.01
C TYR A 292 16.61 8.99 15.20
N SER A 293 17.49 9.09 14.21
CA SER A 293 18.48 10.16 14.10
C SER A 293 18.07 11.23 13.08
N CYS A 294 17.27 10.85 12.09
CA CYS A 294 16.69 11.76 11.10
C CYS A 294 15.27 11.32 10.75
N ILE A 295 14.36 12.28 10.69
CA ILE A 295 12.99 12.09 10.22
C ILE A 295 12.77 12.97 8.99
N MET A 296 12.24 12.37 7.93
CA MET A 296 11.84 13.05 6.70
C MET A 296 10.33 12.91 6.54
N ILE A 297 9.61 14.04 6.62
CA ILE A 297 8.20 14.09 6.23
C ILE A 297 8.16 14.43 4.75
N ASP A 298 7.70 13.48 3.92
CA ASP A 298 7.60 13.68 2.49
C ASP A 298 6.16 13.94 2.04
N GLU A 299 6.01 14.49 0.84
CA GLU A 299 4.71 14.90 0.28
C GLU A 299 3.92 15.83 1.24
N ALA A 300 4.64 16.69 1.99
CA ALA A 300 4.08 17.58 3.02
C ALA A 300 2.98 18.54 2.49
N HIS A 301 2.88 18.73 1.17
CA HIS A 301 1.84 19.50 0.52
C HIS A 301 0.47 18.80 0.48
N GLU A 302 0.38 17.49 0.72
CA GLU A 302 -0.92 16.82 0.86
C GLU A 302 -1.66 17.27 2.13
N ARG A 303 -0.93 17.83 3.12
CA ARG A 303 -1.47 18.43 4.36
C ARG A 303 -2.56 17.56 5.00
N THR A 304 -2.23 16.28 5.20
CA THR A 304 -3.11 15.32 5.87
C THR A 304 -3.20 15.66 7.36
N ILE A 305 -4.26 15.20 8.03
CA ILE A 305 -4.42 15.38 9.48
C ILE A 305 -3.19 14.86 10.23
N SER A 306 -2.68 13.69 9.79
CA SER A 306 -1.54 13.05 10.46
C SER A 306 -0.26 13.86 10.28
N THR A 307 -0.03 14.39 9.07
CA THR A 307 1.13 15.23 8.77
C THR A 307 1.15 16.50 9.61
N ASP A 308 0.00 17.18 9.73
CA ASP A 308 -0.11 18.43 10.49
C ASP A 308 0.13 18.22 12.00
N LEU A 309 -0.34 17.10 12.55
CA LEU A 309 -0.04 16.73 13.94
C LEU A 309 1.44 16.43 14.14
N LEU A 310 2.06 15.72 13.19
CA LEU A 310 3.49 15.45 13.22
C LEU A 310 4.30 16.76 13.21
N PHE A 311 3.87 17.78 12.47
CA PHE A 311 4.57 19.07 12.47
C PHE A 311 4.63 19.69 13.86
N GLY A 312 3.50 19.78 14.56
CA GLY A 312 3.46 20.34 15.92
C GLY A 312 4.29 19.50 16.90
N LEU A 313 4.10 18.18 16.89
CA LEU A 313 4.82 17.28 17.79
C LEU A 313 6.34 17.26 17.54
N LEU A 314 6.77 17.24 16.28
CA LEU A 314 8.19 17.24 15.95
C LEU A 314 8.84 18.59 16.23
N LYS A 315 8.13 19.71 16.00
CA LYS A 315 8.63 21.04 16.33
C LYS A 315 8.95 21.14 17.83
N ASP A 316 8.13 20.55 18.68
CA ASP A 316 8.40 20.46 20.11
C ASP A 316 9.58 19.53 20.42
N ILE A 317 9.61 18.30 19.89
CA ILE A 317 10.72 17.35 20.13
C ILE A 317 12.08 17.94 19.72
N ILE A 318 12.15 18.60 18.57
CA ILE A 318 13.40 19.13 18.01
C ILE A 318 14.03 20.17 18.93
N ARG A 319 13.23 20.92 19.68
CA ARG A 319 13.73 21.85 20.71
C ARG A 319 14.43 21.14 21.86
N PHE A 320 14.00 19.92 22.20
CA PHE A 320 14.61 19.10 23.25
C PHE A 320 15.73 18.19 22.72
N ARG A 321 15.62 17.70 21.49
CA ARG A 321 16.57 16.78 20.85
C ARG A 321 17.37 17.45 19.75
N SER A 322 18.44 18.14 20.13
CA SER A 322 19.40 18.78 19.21
C SER A 322 20.10 17.80 18.26
N ASP A 323 20.11 16.51 18.59
CA ASP A 323 20.71 15.45 17.79
C ASP A 323 19.79 14.90 16.69
N LEU A 324 18.48 15.11 16.79
CA LEU A 324 17.50 14.73 15.78
C LEU A 324 17.47 15.76 14.64
N LYS A 325 17.57 15.28 13.41
CA LYS A 325 17.39 16.09 12.19
C LYS A 325 15.97 15.93 11.63
N LEU A 326 15.38 17.02 11.15
CA LEU A 326 14.08 17.03 10.49
C LEU A 326 14.18 17.57 9.06
N ILE A 327 13.58 16.83 8.14
CA ILE A 327 13.49 17.22 6.74
C ILE A 327 12.03 17.27 6.35
N ILE A 328 11.58 18.40 5.81
CA ILE A 328 10.22 18.57 5.28
C ILE A 328 10.30 18.64 3.76
N ALA A 329 9.87 17.60 3.06
CA ALA A 329 9.90 17.54 1.60
C ALA A 329 8.52 17.81 1.00
N SER A 330 8.47 18.76 0.07
CA SER A 330 7.27 19.19 -0.64
C SER A 330 7.53 19.33 -2.15
N ALA A 331 6.48 19.14 -2.94
CA ALA A 331 6.50 19.34 -4.39
C ALA A 331 6.07 20.76 -4.80
N THR A 332 5.54 21.57 -3.88
CA THR A 332 4.96 22.88 -4.18
C THR A 332 5.90 24.03 -3.83
N LEU A 333 5.65 25.20 -4.45
CA LEU A 333 6.35 26.46 -4.20
C LEU A 333 5.89 27.17 -2.91
N GLU A 334 4.91 26.63 -2.18
CA GLU A 334 4.44 27.17 -0.89
C GLU A 334 5.42 26.90 0.27
N THR A 335 6.71 26.74 -0.02
CA THR A 335 7.76 26.46 0.96
C THR A 335 7.95 27.57 1.99
N GLN A 336 7.46 28.77 1.68
CA GLN A 336 7.51 29.92 2.57
C GLN A 336 6.69 29.69 3.85
N LYS A 337 5.47 29.15 3.74
CA LYS A 337 4.63 28.85 4.91
C LYS A 337 5.30 27.82 5.83
N PHE A 338 5.90 26.79 5.23
CA PHE A 338 6.67 25.79 5.98
C PHE A 338 7.88 26.44 6.67
N SER A 339 8.60 27.33 5.99
CA SER A 339 9.78 28.01 6.53
C SER A 339 9.39 28.88 7.73
N GLU A 340 8.37 29.71 7.58
CA GLU A 340 7.85 30.57 8.65
C GLU A 340 7.37 29.76 9.86
N TYR A 341 6.65 28.65 9.62
CA TYR A 341 6.17 27.79 10.69
C TYR A 341 7.31 27.10 11.46
N PHE A 342 8.38 26.69 10.77
CA PHE A 342 9.58 26.07 11.36
C PHE A 342 10.70 27.10 11.63
N ASP A 343 10.34 28.26 12.21
CA ASP A 343 11.28 29.28 12.70
C ASP A 343 12.28 29.79 11.63
N ASN A 344 11.79 30.02 10.41
CA ASN A 344 12.54 30.41 9.21
C ASN A 344 13.61 29.39 8.77
N ALA A 345 13.26 28.10 8.84
CA ALA A 345 14.13 27.02 8.37
C ALA A 345 14.55 27.21 6.89
N PRO A 346 15.80 26.87 6.52
CA PRO A 346 16.31 27.07 5.17
C PRO A 346 15.57 26.19 4.15
N VAL A 347 15.27 26.80 3.00
CA VAL A 347 14.61 26.13 1.87
C VAL A 347 15.66 25.72 0.83
N PHE A 348 15.70 24.43 0.52
CA PHE A 348 16.54 23.84 -0.50
C PHE A 348 15.70 23.49 -1.72
N ILE A 349 15.96 24.15 -2.84
CA ILE A 349 15.19 23.98 -4.08
C ILE A 349 15.95 23.06 -5.03
N ILE A 350 15.34 21.92 -5.36
CA ILE A 350 15.83 20.99 -6.36
C ILE A 350 15.17 21.35 -7.71
N PRO A 351 15.97 21.70 -8.74
CA PRO A 351 15.41 22.03 -10.05
C PRO A 351 14.67 20.83 -10.64
N GLY A 352 13.49 21.10 -11.20
CA GLY A 352 12.68 20.12 -11.91
C GLY A 352 13.33 19.68 -13.23
N ARG A 353 12.89 18.52 -13.73
CA ARG A 353 13.29 17.96 -15.03
C ARG A 353 12.18 18.06 -16.08
N ARG A 354 11.18 18.91 -15.86
CA ARG A 354 10.02 18.97 -16.73
C ARG A 354 10.37 19.61 -18.06
N PHE A 355 9.94 18.94 -19.11
CA PHE A 355 9.81 19.57 -20.42
C PHE A 355 8.70 20.62 -20.36
N PRO A 356 8.78 21.68 -21.18
CA PRO A 356 7.75 22.71 -21.20
C PRO A 356 6.38 22.12 -21.56
N VAL A 357 5.36 22.56 -20.82
CA VAL A 357 3.96 22.18 -21.07
C VAL A 357 3.21 23.41 -21.59
N THR A 358 2.63 23.31 -22.78
CA THR A 358 1.75 24.37 -23.31
C THR A 358 0.37 24.23 -22.69
N ILE A 359 -0.12 25.30 -22.05
CA ILE A 359 -1.45 25.33 -21.43
C ILE A 359 -2.43 26.02 -22.38
N GLU A 360 -3.52 25.33 -22.72
CA GLU A 360 -4.63 25.86 -23.49
C GLU A 360 -5.89 25.89 -22.62
N TYR A 361 -6.61 27.02 -22.65
CA TYR A 361 -7.86 27.25 -21.91
C TYR A 361 -9.02 27.31 -22.89
N LEU A 362 -10.23 27.02 -22.41
CA LEU A 362 -11.44 27.34 -23.17
C LEU A 362 -11.65 28.85 -23.26
N THR A 363 -12.23 29.29 -24.38
CA THR A 363 -12.64 30.68 -24.58
C THR A 363 -13.91 31.01 -23.79
N GLU A 364 -14.83 30.06 -23.71
CA GLU A 364 -16.11 30.17 -23.02
C GLU A 364 -16.28 29.00 -22.03
N PRO A 365 -17.01 29.21 -20.92
CA PRO A 365 -17.28 28.14 -19.97
C PRO A 365 -18.19 27.07 -20.58
N GLU A 366 -17.78 25.81 -20.53
CA GLU A 366 -18.58 24.68 -21.00
C GLU A 366 -19.49 24.15 -19.87
N PRO A 367 -20.80 24.00 -20.08
CA PRO A 367 -21.71 23.49 -19.06
C PRO A 367 -21.53 21.99 -18.78
N ASP A 368 -21.07 21.21 -19.78
CA ASP A 368 -20.82 19.78 -19.65
C ASP A 368 -19.33 19.45 -19.87
N PRO A 369 -18.53 19.34 -18.79
CA PRO A 369 -17.12 19.03 -18.89
C PRO A 369 -16.85 17.63 -19.44
N LEU A 370 -17.80 16.69 -19.32
CA LEU A 370 -17.63 15.31 -19.79
C LEU A 370 -17.66 15.27 -21.32
N ILE A 371 -18.66 15.90 -21.94
CA ILE A 371 -18.76 15.98 -23.40
C ILE A 371 -17.53 16.69 -24.00
N ALA A 372 -17.09 17.80 -23.37
CA ALA A 372 -15.88 18.50 -23.81
C ALA A 372 -14.62 17.63 -23.68
N ALA A 373 -14.48 16.87 -22.59
CA ALA A 373 -13.35 15.94 -22.43
C ALA A 373 -13.32 14.87 -23.53
N VAL A 374 -14.47 14.27 -23.86
CA VAL A 374 -14.58 13.26 -24.93
C VAL A 374 -14.26 13.88 -26.29
N ASN A 375 -14.84 15.04 -26.62
CA ASN A 375 -14.55 15.77 -27.87
C ASN A 375 -13.06 16.07 -28.01
N ARG A 376 -12.43 16.58 -26.94
CA ARG A 376 -11.02 16.95 -26.94
C ARG A 376 -10.12 15.73 -27.08
N THR A 377 -10.48 14.61 -26.45
CA THR A 377 -9.76 13.34 -26.57
C THR A 377 -9.70 12.86 -28.02
N ILE A 378 -10.83 12.87 -28.73
CA ILE A 378 -10.92 12.46 -30.14
C ILE A 378 -10.13 13.42 -31.03
N GLN A 379 -10.21 14.73 -30.77
CA GLN A 379 -9.42 15.74 -31.49
C GLN A 379 -7.91 15.51 -31.31
N ILE A 380 -7.45 15.25 -30.08
CA ILE A 380 -6.04 14.97 -29.81
C ILE A 380 -5.60 13.69 -30.52
N HIS A 381 -6.42 12.63 -30.46
CA HIS A 381 -6.10 11.35 -31.11
C HIS A 381 -5.93 11.49 -32.63
N THR A 382 -6.72 12.34 -33.27
CA THR A 382 -6.71 12.52 -34.73
C THR A 382 -5.68 13.52 -35.25
N THR A 383 -5.43 14.60 -34.49
CA THR A 383 -4.65 15.75 -35.01
C THR A 383 -3.25 15.85 -34.43
N MET A 384 -3.01 15.27 -33.25
CA MET A 384 -1.76 15.45 -32.52
C MET A 384 -0.83 14.23 -32.68
N PRO A 385 0.50 14.42 -32.59
CA PRO A 385 1.48 13.34 -32.69
C PRO A 385 1.37 12.32 -31.53
N LYS A 386 2.22 11.29 -31.56
CA LYS A 386 2.24 10.22 -30.55
C LYS A 386 2.40 10.75 -29.13
N GLY A 387 1.67 10.14 -28.20
CA GLY A 387 1.69 10.48 -26.79
C GLY A 387 0.36 10.10 -26.13
N ASP A 388 0.43 9.55 -24.93
CA ASP A 388 -0.76 9.09 -24.21
C ASP A 388 -1.52 10.27 -23.59
N ILE A 389 -2.81 10.06 -23.37
CA ILE A 389 -3.74 11.07 -22.86
C ILE A 389 -4.14 10.72 -21.42
N LEU A 390 -4.06 11.68 -20.52
CA LEU A 390 -4.57 11.59 -19.15
C LEU A 390 -5.73 12.57 -18.97
N ILE A 391 -6.90 12.06 -18.56
CA ILE A 391 -8.11 12.85 -18.33
C ILE A 391 -8.40 12.86 -16.83
N PHE A 392 -8.59 14.05 -16.25
CA PHE A 392 -9.02 14.21 -14.86
C PHE A 392 -10.53 14.47 -14.76
N LEU A 393 -11.24 13.58 -14.08
CA LEU A 393 -12.67 13.66 -13.75
C LEU A 393 -12.92 13.50 -12.24
N THR A 394 -14.16 13.69 -11.79
CA THR A 394 -14.44 13.81 -10.35
C THR A 394 -14.65 12.48 -9.63
N GLY A 395 -15.19 11.46 -10.31
CA GLY A 395 -15.55 10.20 -9.66
C GLY A 395 -15.85 9.05 -10.60
N GLN A 396 -16.17 7.90 -10.03
CA GLN A 396 -16.38 6.64 -10.77
C GLN A 396 -17.42 6.74 -11.89
N GLU A 397 -18.60 7.30 -11.59
CA GLU A 397 -19.70 7.38 -12.57
C GLU A 397 -19.28 8.16 -13.83
N GLU A 398 -18.69 9.34 -13.66
CA GLU A 398 -18.16 10.16 -14.76
C GLU A 398 -17.01 9.45 -15.49
N VAL A 399 -16.12 8.75 -14.78
CA VAL A 399 -15.01 8.01 -15.39
C VAL A 399 -15.53 6.87 -16.28
N ASP A 400 -16.50 6.10 -15.78
CA ASP A 400 -17.09 4.99 -16.53
C ASP A 400 -17.90 5.52 -17.74
N GLU A 401 -18.70 6.58 -17.56
CA GLU A 401 -19.49 7.22 -18.62
C GLU A 401 -18.59 7.83 -19.70
N CYS A 402 -17.54 8.56 -19.33
CA CYS A 402 -16.58 9.13 -20.28
C CYS A 402 -15.87 8.02 -21.07
N ALA A 403 -15.43 6.95 -20.41
CA ALA A 403 -14.78 5.83 -21.08
C ALA A 403 -15.72 5.10 -22.05
N GLU A 404 -17.00 4.93 -21.69
CA GLU A 404 -18.04 4.38 -22.58
C GLU A 404 -18.30 5.31 -23.78
N ALA A 405 -18.43 6.62 -23.55
CA ALA A 405 -18.66 7.62 -24.59
C ALA A 405 -17.48 7.73 -25.57
N ILE A 406 -16.23 7.66 -25.09
CA ILE A 406 -15.04 7.60 -25.95
C ILE A 406 -15.12 6.34 -26.81
N LYS A 407 -15.39 5.17 -26.21
CA LYS A 407 -15.46 3.89 -26.92
C LYS A 407 -16.53 3.90 -28.02
N GLU A 408 -17.71 4.45 -27.73
CA GLU A 408 -18.81 4.55 -28.69
C GLU A 408 -18.46 5.47 -29.86
N ARG A 409 -17.89 6.65 -29.58
CA ARG A 409 -17.49 7.58 -30.64
C ARG A 409 -16.34 7.03 -31.48
N THR A 410 -15.36 6.34 -30.90
CA THR A 410 -14.26 5.71 -31.66
C THR A 410 -14.77 4.62 -32.61
N ARG A 411 -15.79 3.85 -32.23
CA ARG A 411 -16.41 2.85 -33.12
C ARG A 411 -16.94 3.46 -34.42
N GLY A 412 -17.44 4.70 -34.37
CA GLY A 412 -17.95 5.42 -35.55
C GLY A 412 -16.90 5.72 -36.62
N TYR A 413 -15.60 5.70 -36.28
CA TYR A 413 -14.51 6.04 -37.20
C TYR A 413 -13.89 4.83 -37.92
N GLY A 414 -14.20 3.60 -37.50
CA GLY A 414 -13.72 2.37 -38.13
C GLY A 414 -12.19 2.29 -38.22
N THR A 415 -11.67 1.92 -39.39
CA THR A 415 -10.23 1.76 -39.67
C THR A 415 -9.49 3.08 -39.98
N LYS A 416 -10.16 4.23 -39.92
CA LYS A 416 -9.55 5.54 -40.22
C LYS A 416 -8.70 6.10 -39.08
N MET A 417 -8.74 5.48 -37.90
CA MET A 417 -7.99 5.90 -36.72
C MET A 417 -7.12 4.76 -36.21
N ASP A 418 -5.96 5.13 -35.67
CA ASP A 418 -5.10 4.24 -34.89
C ASP A 418 -5.86 3.68 -33.67
N GLU A 419 -5.42 2.53 -33.17
CA GLU A 419 -6.07 1.86 -32.04
C GLU A 419 -6.02 2.73 -30.77
N LEU A 420 -7.17 2.86 -30.09
CA LEU A 420 -7.30 3.65 -28.87
C LEU A 420 -7.57 2.72 -27.68
N ILE A 421 -6.59 2.59 -26.79
CA ILE A 421 -6.69 1.76 -25.58
C ILE A 421 -7.23 2.62 -24.44
N ILE A 422 -8.45 2.35 -24.01
CA ILE A 422 -9.13 3.12 -22.96
C ILE A 422 -8.96 2.38 -21.64
N THR A 423 -8.33 3.04 -20.67
CA THR A 423 -8.11 2.52 -19.31
C THR A 423 -8.72 3.48 -18.29
N ARG A 424 -9.14 2.93 -17.15
CA ARG A 424 -9.86 3.66 -16.10
C ARG A 424 -9.09 3.55 -14.79
N ILE A 425 -9.09 4.60 -13.98
CA ILE A 425 -8.54 4.53 -12.64
C ILE A 425 -9.29 5.41 -11.63
N TYR A 426 -9.75 4.77 -10.56
CA TYR A 426 -10.35 5.38 -9.38
C TYR A 426 -10.13 4.46 -8.17
N ALA A 427 -10.32 5.00 -6.96
CA ALA A 427 -9.94 4.32 -5.71
C ALA A 427 -10.57 2.93 -5.53
N ALA A 428 -11.84 2.75 -5.87
CA ALA A 428 -12.59 1.51 -5.70
C ALA A 428 -12.29 0.41 -6.75
N LEU A 429 -11.42 0.67 -7.74
CA LEU A 429 -11.12 -0.28 -8.81
C LEU A 429 -10.23 -1.43 -8.29
N PRO A 430 -10.48 -2.70 -8.67
CA PRO A 430 -9.57 -3.82 -8.33
C PRO A 430 -8.14 -3.59 -8.82
N SER A 431 -7.12 -3.98 -8.04
CA SER A 431 -5.73 -3.66 -8.42
C SER A 431 -5.24 -4.35 -9.69
N ASP A 432 -5.79 -5.51 -10.06
CA ASP A 432 -5.41 -6.17 -11.31
C ASP A 432 -5.76 -5.29 -12.51
N ILE A 433 -6.90 -4.58 -12.43
CA ILE A 433 -7.33 -3.62 -13.45
C ILE A 433 -6.52 -2.31 -13.31
N GLN A 434 -6.23 -1.86 -12.08
CA GLN A 434 -5.35 -0.70 -11.88
C GLN A 434 -3.97 -0.93 -12.48
N ALA A 435 -3.45 -2.16 -12.44
CA ALA A 435 -2.14 -2.51 -12.99
C ALA A 435 -2.07 -2.34 -14.52
N GLN A 436 -3.21 -2.45 -15.22
CA GLN A 436 -3.28 -2.33 -16.69
C GLN A 436 -2.83 -0.96 -17.19
N ILE A 437 -2.94 0.10 -16.37
CA ILE A 437 -2.53 1.45 -16.77
C ILE A 437 -1.01 1.55 -16.97
N PHE A 438 -0.23 0.69 -16.32
CA PHE A 438 1.24 0.69 -16.39
C PHE A 438 1.77 -0.08 -17.58
N ILE A 439 0.89 -0.85 -18.25
CA ILE A 439 1.28 -1.58 -19.45
C ILE A 439 1.68 -0.56 -20.53
N PRO A 440 2.88 -0.67 -21.13
CA PRO A 440 3.32 0.22 -22.19
C PRO A 440 2.37 0.17 -23.38
N THR A 441 2.19 1.32 -24.03
CA THR A 441 1.31 1.43 -25.19
C THR A 441 1.94 0.72 -26.39
N PRO A 442 1.22 -0.22 -27.06
CA PRO A 442 1.72 -0.90 -28.25
C PRO A 442 2.07 0.09 -29.39
N PRO A 443 2.98 -0.30 -30.31
CA PRO A 443 3.28 0.52 -31.46
C PRO A 443 2.02 0.73 -32.33
N ASN A 444 1.78 1.97 -32.73
CA ASN A 444 0.59 2.41 -33.50
C ASN A 444 -0.74 2.35 -32.73
N ALA A 445 -0.68 2.33 -31.40
CA ALA A 445 -1.81 2.61 -30.54
C ALA A 445 -1.57 3.88 -29.71
N ARG A 446 -2.65 4.42 -29.15
CA ARG A 446 -2.61 5.47 -28.12
C ARG A 446 -3.39 5.02 -26.91
N LYS A 447 -2.84 5.23 -25.72
CA LYS A 447 -3.56 4.95 -24.47
C LYS A 447 -4.22 6.22 -23.95
N VAL A 448 -5.46 6.07 -23.50
CA VAL A 448 -6.23 7.09 -22.78
C VAL A 448 -6.49 6.57 -21.39
N VAL A 449 -6.02 7.30 -20.39
CA VAL A 449 -6.24 7.01 -18.98
C VAL A 449 -7.26 8.01 -18.46
N VAL A 450 -8.45 7.51 -18.11
CA VAL A 450 -9.52 8.30 -17.49
C VAL A 450 -9.40 8.12 -15.98
N ALA A 451 -9.04 9.19 -15.27
CA ALA A 451 -8.59 9.13 -13.88
C ALA A 451 -9.32 10.14 -12.99
N THR A 452 -9.42 9.81 -11.70
CA THR A 452 -9.68 10.79 -10.64
C THR A 452 -8.38 11.49 -10.19
N ASN A 453 -8.44 12.30 -9.13
CA ASN A 453 -7.27 12.91 -8.49
C ASN A 453 -6.20 11.89 -7.99
N ILE A 454 -6.44 10.58 -8.07
CA ILE A 454 -5.42 9.55 -7.81
C ILE A 454 -4.18 9.68 -8.71
N ALA A 455 -4.35 10.17 -9.94
CA ALA A 455 -3.24 10.39 -10.88
C ALA A 455 -2.49 11.72 -10.64
N GLU A 456 -2.98 12.58 -9.74
CA GLU A 456 -2.46 13.95 -9.53
C GLU A 456 -1.11 13.98 -8.83
N THR A 457 -0.91 13.17 -7.78
CA THR A 457 0.34 13.13 -6.99
C THR A 457 1.01 11.76 -7.07
N SER A 458 0.27 10.68 -6.79
CA SER A 458 0.86 9.41 -6.34
C SER A 458 1.17 8.39 -7.42
N LEU A 459 0.72 8.64 -8.65
CA LEU A 459 0.84 7.67 -9.73
C LEU A 459 1.59 8.24 -10.92
N THR A 460 2.69 7.60 -11.29
CA THR A 460 3.45 7.94 -12.48
C THR A 460 3.06 6.96 -13.59
N VAL A 461 2.17 7.41 -14.48
CA VAL A 461 1.93 6.69 -15.73
C VAL A 461 2.94 7.21 -16.75
N ASP A 462 3.79 6.32 -17.24
CA ASP A 462 4.77 6.67 -18.26
C ASP A 462 4.09 6.83 -19.63
N GLY A 463 4.63 7.73 -20.45
CA GLY A 463 4.12 7.99 -21.81
C GLY A 463 3.06 9.09 -21.92
N ILE A 464 2.60 9.68 -20.81
CA ILE A 464 1.63 10.79 -20.84
C ILE A 464 2.28 12.06 -21.41
N VAL A 465 1.69 12.59 -22.49
CA VAL A 465 2.10 13.84 -23.15
C VAL A 465 0.95 14.85 -23.20
N TYR A 466 -0.29 14.36 -23.16
CA TYR A 466 -1.49 15.19 -23.21
C TYR A 466 -2.29 15.04 -21.92
N VAL A 467 -2.65 16.16 -21.32
CA VAL A 467 -3.53 16.21 -20.14
C VAL A 467 -4.81 16.95 -20.49
N ILE A 468 -5.96 16.41 -20.09
CA ILE A 468 -7.25 17.08 -20.13
C ILE A 468 -7.73 17.24 -18.68
N ASP A 469 -7.93 18.48 -18.26
CA ASP A 469 -8.30 18.83 -16.89
C ASP A 469 -9.70 19.45 -16.84
N SER A 470 -10.64 18.75 -16.21
CA SER A 470 -12.01 19.24 -15.98
C SER A 470 -12.08 20.40 -14.97
N GLY A 471 -11.06 20.57 -14.11
CA GLY A 471 -11.06 21.64 -13.11
C GLY A 471 -11.81 21.30 -11.82
N TYR A 472 -12.30 20.07 -11.65
CA TYR A 472 -13.05 19.65 -10.46
C TYR A 472 -12.41 18.45 -9.76
N CYS A 473 -12.75 18.26 -8.49
CA CYS A 473 -12.42 17.08 -7.70
C CYS A 473 -13.50 16.84 -6.64
N LYS A 474 -13.56 15.61 -6.11
CA LYS A 474 -14.35 15.31 -4.91
C LYS A 474 -13.45 15.42 -3.69
N ILE A 475 -13.87 16.22 -2.71
CA ILE A 475 -13.22 16.30 -1.40
C ILE A 475 -14.20 15.91 -0.30
N ASN A 476 -13.68 15.31 0.77
CA ASN A 476 -14.46 15.09 1.98
C ASN A 476 -14.54 16.41 2.75
N GLU A 477 -15.74 16.80 3.15
CA GLU A 477 -16.02 17.98 3.96
C GLU A 477 -16.80 17.57 5.20
N TYR A 478 -16.25 17.88 6.36
CA TYR A 478 -16.88 17.71 7.65
C TYR A 478 -17.61 18.99 8.08
N ASN A 479 -18.89 18.85 8.42
CA ASN A 479 -19.67 19.93 9.00
C ASN A 479 -19.77 19.74 10.51
N SER A 480 -19.09 20.61 11.27
CA SER A 480 -19.04 20.58 12.75
C SER A 480 -20.42 20.65 13.41
N ARG A 481 -21.35 21.40 12.83
CA ARG A 481 -22.70 21.60 13.37
C ARG A 481 -23.57 20.35 13.21
N THR A 482 -23.47 19.69 12.06
CA THR A 482 -24.26 18.47 11.79
C THR A 482 -23.53 17.19 12.18
N GLY A 483 -22.23 17.26 12.45
CA GLY A 483 -21.37 16.11 12.75
C GLY A 483 -21.24 15.14 11.57
N MET A 484 -21.39 15.63 10.34
CA MET A 484 -21.37 14.79 9.14
C MET A 484 -20.16 15.02 8.27
N GLU A 485 -19.70 13.93 7.70
CA GLU A 485 -18.81 13.92 6.55
C GLU A 485 -19.64 13.82 5.25
N SER A 486 -19.27 14.63 4.27
CA SER A 486 -19.92 14.63 2.96
C SER A 486 -18.89 14.78 1.85
N LEU A 487 -18.98 13.93 0.83
CA LEU A 487 -18.16 14.04 -0.37
C LEU A 487 -18.81 15.03 -1.33
N LYS A 488 -18.25 16.24 -1.43
CA LYS A 488 -18.73 17.28 -2.34
C LYS A 488 -17.79 17.45 -3.52
N ILE A 489 -18.38 17.74 -4.68
CA ILE A 489 -17.64 18.16 -5.86
C ILE A 489 -17.30 19.64 -5.68
N VAL A 490 -16.02 19.97 -5.77
CA VAL A 490 -15.49 21.33 -5.62
C VAL A 490 -14.51 21.63 -6.76
N PRO A 491 -14.35 22.92 -7.14
CA PRO A 491 -13.27 23.31 -8.02
C PRO A 491 -11.90 23.01 -7.39
N ILE A 492 -10.92 22.68 -8.22
CA ILE A 492 -9.55 22.41 -7.77
C ILE A 492 -8.81 23.71 -7.39
N SER A 493 -7.72 23.58 -6.65
CA SER A 493 -6.81 24.72 -6.44
C SER A 493 -5.89 24.95 -7.64
N LYS A 494 -5.32 26.16 -7.74
CA LYS A 494 -4.29 26.49 -8.73
C LYS A 494 -3.09 25.55 -8.61
N ALA A 495 -2.66 25.27 -7.37
CA ALA A 495 -1.60 24.29 -7.10
C ALA A 495 -1.93 22.90 -7.68
N SER A 496 -3.15 22.39 -7.47
CA SER A 496 -3.61 21.13 -8.06
C SER A 496 -3.65 21.18 -9.58
N ALA A 497 -4.16 22.27 -10.18
CA ALA A 497 -4.21 22.45 -11.63
C ALA A 497 -2.81 22.44 -12.27
N ASP A 498 -1.81 23.01 -11.59
CA ASP A 498 -0.42 23.02 -12.07
C ASP A 498 0.25 21.65 -11.89
N GLN A 499 -0.09 20.90 -10.84
CA GLN A 499 0.36 19.51 -10.68
C GLN A 499 -0.21 18.60 -11.76
N ARG A 500 -1.50 18.74 -12.10
CA ARG A 500 -2.16 18.02 -13.20
C ARG A 500 -1.49 18.35 -14.53
N ALA A 501 -1.27 19.63 -14.83
CA ALA A 501 -0.56 20.05 -16.03
C ALA A 501 0.87 19.49 -16.09
N GLY A 502 1.57 19.46 -14.95
CA GLY A 502 2.91 18.90 -14.82
C GLY A 502 3.02 17.41 -15.18
N ARG A 503 1.92 16.65 -15.23
CA ARG A 503 1.92 15.24 -15.67
C ARG A 503 2.25 15.09 -17.15
N ALA A 504 1.92 16.08 -17.98
CA ALA A 504 2.24 16.10 -19.42
C ALA A 504 3.73 16.33 -19.72
N GLY A 505 4.47 16.96 -18.81
CA GLY A 505 5.85 17.41 -19.06
C GLY A 505 6.94 16.46 -18.58
N ARG A 506 6.62 15.20 -18.27
CA ARG A 506 7.55 14.27 -17.62
C ARG A 506 8.53 13.58 -18.56
N VAL A 507 8.05 13.21 -19.75
CA VAL A 507 8.83 12.41 -20.73
C VAL A 507 9.28 13.26 -21.90
N SER A 508 8.42 14.17 -22.36
CA SER A 508 8.66 15.04 -23.51
C SER A 508 7.86 16.34 -23.36
N PRO A 509 8.09 17.36 -24.22
CA PRO A 509 7.21 18.53 -24.27
C PRO A 509 5.76 18.10 -24.45
N GLY A 510 4.88 18.64 -23.63
CA GLY A 510 3.50 18.20 -23.52
C GLY A 510 2.49 19.33 -23.68
N LYS A 511 1.20 18.98 -23.70
CA LYS A 511 0.10 19.95 -23.71
C LYS A 511 -0.93 19.64 -22.63
N CYS A 512 -1.40 20.68 -21.96
CA CYS A 512 -2.48 20.60 -20.99
C CYS A 512 -3.68 21.41 -21.48
N TYR A 513 -4.82 20.75 -21.59
CA TYR A 513 -6.09 21.33 -21.99
C TYR A 513 -6.97 21.50 -20.76
N ARG A 514 -7.14 22.74 -20.31
CA ARG A 514 -8.01 23.10 -19.19
C ARG A 514 -9.40 23.37 -19.74
N LEU A 515 -10.40 22.60 -19.29
CA LEU A 515 -11.79 22.71 -19.72
C LEU A 515 -12.53 23.86 -19.02
N TYR A 516 -11.80 24.93 -18.71
CA TYR A 516 -12.28 26.14 -18.05
C TYR A 516 -11.51 27.35 -18.59
N THR A 517 -12.05 28.54 -18.39
CA THR A 517 -11.47 29.77 -18.92
C THR A 517 -10.25 30.21 -18.11
N LYS A 518 -9.40 31.03 -18.73
CA LYS A 518 -8.25 31.65 -18.05
C LYS A 518 -8.68 32.57 -16.90
N ASP A 519 -9.84 33.21 -17.04
CA ASP A 519 -10.41 34.05 -15.99
C ASP A 519 -10.85 33.22 -14.77
N ALA A 520 -11.50 32.09 -15.00
CA ALA A 520 -11.84 31.15 -13.92
C ALA A 520 -10.59 30.66 -13.18
N PHE A 521 -9.54 30.27 -13.93
CA PHE A 521 -8.25 29.88 -13.33
C PHE A 521 -7.66 30.98 -12.43
N THR A 522 -7.72 32.24 -12.87
CA THR A 522 -7.03 33.34 -12.18
C THR A 522 -7.83 33.88 -10.98
N LYS A 523 -9.16 34.00 -11.13
CA LYS A 523 -10.04 34.71 -10.18
C LYS A 523 -10.89 33.79 -9.31
N GLU A 524 -11.30 32.62 -9.81
CA GLU A 524 -12.26 31.74 -9.11
C GLU A 524 -11.57 30.62 -8.33
N LEU A 525 -10.50 30.03 -8.89
CA LEU A 525 -9.81 28.93 -8.22
C LEU A 525 -8.98 29.43 -7.02
N PRO A 526 -9.05 28.73 -5.86
CA PRO A 526 -8.20 29.04 -4.71
C PRO A 526 -6.72 28.71 -5.00
N GLU A 527 -5.79 29.40 -4.33
CA GLU A 527 -4.34 29.16 -4.52
C GLU A 527 -3.94 27.73 -4.13
N SER A 528 -4.35 27.29 -2.94
CA SER A 528 -4.10 25.95 -2.41
C SER A 528 -5.36 25.29 -1.87
N THR A 529 -5.32 23.95 -1.81
CA THR A 529 -6.38 23.14 -1.24
C THR A 529 -6.34 23.27 0.29
N PRO A 530 -7.47 23.52 0.98
CA PRO A 530 -7.49 23.62 2.44
C PRO A 530 -7.02 22.30 3.08
N PRO A 531 -6.26 22.36 4.19
CA PRO A 531 -5.70 21.20 4.86
C PRO A 531 -6.80 20.31 5.43
N GLU A 532 -6.50 19.02 5.58
CA GLU A 532 -7.48 18.01 6.03
C GLU A 532 -7.98 18.25 7.47
N ILE A 533 -7.15 18.81 8.34
CA ILE A 533 -7.50 19.11 9.73
C ILE A 533 -8.70 20.06 9.89
N ILE A 534 -8.93 20.95 8.93
CA ILE A 534 -10.05 21.90 8.97
C ILE A 534 -11.38 21.24 8.53
N ARG A 535 -11.30 20.19 7.72
CA ARG A 535 -12.44 19.60 6.99
C ARG A 535 -12.76 18.16 7.40
N SER A 536 -12.28 17.68 8.53
CA SER A 536 -12.45 16.30 9.01
C SER A 536 -12.90 16.23 10.47
N ASN A 537 -13.38 15.05 10.89
CA ASN A 537 -13.69 14.79 12.30
C ASN A 537 -12.39 14.63 13.12
N LEU A 538 -12.27 15.43 14.19
CA LEU A 538 -11.09 15.50 15.06
C LEU A 538 -11.12 14.56 16.26
N SER A 539 -12.16 13.74 16.46
CA SER A 539 -12.30 12.86 17.62
C SER A 539 -11.12 11.89 17.79
N SER A 540 -10.65 11.26 16.71
CA SER A 540 -9.47 10.38 16.78
C SER A 540 -8.19 11.14 17.13
N VAL A 541 -8.08 12.39 16.64
CA VAL A 541 -6.91 13.26 16.81
C VAL A 541 -6.81 13.75 18.25
N ILE A 542 -7.91 14.24 18.79
CA ILE A 542 -7.96 14.76 20.15
C ILE A 542 -7.68 13.65 21.17
N LEU A 543 -8.21 12.44 20.92
CA LEU A 543 -7.89 11.28 21.75
C LEU A 543 -6.39 10.97 21.74
N LEU A 544 -5.76 11.02 20.56
CA LEU A 544 -4.32 10.82 20.43
C LEU A 544 -3.51 11.89 21.17
N LEU A 545 -3.79 13.17 20.93
CA LEU A 545 -3.10 14.29 21.59
C LEU A 545 -3.18 14.21 23.12
N LYS A 546 -4.38 13.91 23.65
CA LYS A 546 -4.57 13.73 25.09
C LYS A 546 -3.82 12.53 25.64
N THR A 547 -3.70 11.45 24.87
CA THR A 547 -2.90 10.27 25.26
C THR A 547 -1.41 10.58 25.31
N LEU A 548 -0.94 11.49 24.45
CA LEU A 548 0.44 12.02 24.48
C LEU A 548 0.70 13.00 25.63
N GLY A 549 -0.32 13.33 26.44
CA GLY A 549 -0.20 14.26 27.57
C GLY A 549 -0.37 15.73 27.20
N ILE A 550 -0.90 16.04 26.01
CA ILE A 550 -1.19 17.41 25.58
C ILE A 550 -2.57 17.79 26.11
N ASP A 551 -2.59 18.53 27.21
CA ASP A 551 -3.82 18.94 27.85
C ASP A 551 -4.49 20.15 27.20
N ASP A 552 -3.68 21.11 26.75
CA ASP A 552 -4.13 22.33 26.09
C ASP A 552 -4.21 22.14 24.57
N ILE A 553 -5.33 21.58 24.13
CA ILE A 553 -5.59 21.31 22.71
C ILE A 553 -5.85 22.61 21.94
N LEU A 554 -6.35 23.67 22.61
CA LEU A 554 -6.73 24.93 21.96
C LEU A 554 -5.50 25.73 21.53
N HIS A 555 -4.41 25.66 22.30
CA HIS A 555 -3.15 26.37 21.99
C HIS A 555 -2.06 25.44 21.45
N PHE A 556 -2.41 24.22 21.04
CA PHE A 556 -1.47 23.36 20.33
C PHE A 556 -1.02 24.03 19.03
N ASP A 557 0.27 23.94 18.72
CA ASP A 557 0.92 24.66 17.61
C ASP A 557 0.58 24.04 16.24
N PHE A 558 -0.69 24.13 15.84
CA PHE A 558 -1.12 23.75 14.50
C PHE A 558 -0.66 24.78 13.48
N MET A 559 -0.17 24.31 12.32
CA MET A 559 0.13 25.20 11.19
C MET A 559 -1.12 25.96 10.72
N ASP A 560 -2.24 25.25 10.63
CA ASP A 560 -3.56 25.85 10.42
C ASP A 560 -4.51 25.31 11.49
N SER A 561 -4.96 26.18 12.39
CA SER A 561 -5.79 25.76 13.53
C SER A 561 -7.22 25.41 13.10
N PRO A 562 -7.78 24.27 13.55
CA PRO A 562 -9.18 23.94 13.30
C PRO A 562 -10.12 24.88 14.06
N SER A 563 -11.39 24.93 13.65
CA SER A 563 -12.37 25.78 14.32
C SER A 563 -12.63 25.32 15.78
N PRO A 564 -12.82 26.25 16.73
CA PRO A 564 -13.14 25.90 18.12
C PRO A 564 -14.40 25.05 18.24
N GLU A 565 -15.39 25.27 17.37
CA GLU A 565 -16.62 24.47 17.30
C GLU A 565 -16.35 22.99 16.98
N SER A 566 -15.45 22.72 16.01
CA SER A 566 -15.05 21.35 15.66
C SER A 566 -14.34 20.66 16.83
N LEU A 567 -13.45 21.38 17.51
CA LEU A 567 -12.74 20.86 18.68
C LEU A 567 -13.68 20.53 19.84
N MET A 568 -14.58 21.46 20.17
CA MET A 568 -15.60 21.25 21.22
C MET A 568 -16.49 20.06 20.90
N ARG A 569 -16.91 19.92 19.64
CA ARG A 569 -17.78 18.81 19.24
C ARG A 569 -17.11 17.44 19.38
N ALA A 570 -15.84 17.35 19.00
CA ALA A 570 -15.06 16.15 19.16
C ALA A 570 -14.82 15.80 20.65
N LEU A 571 -14.59 16.82 21.50
CA LEU A 571 -14.51 16.63 22.95
C LEU A 571 -15.83 16.14 23.56
N GLU A 572 -16.97 16.69 23.15
CA GLU A 572 -18.30 16.23 23.56
C GLU A 572 -18.56 14.76 23.18
N GLU A 573 -18.17 14.38 21.96
CA GLU A 573 -18.29 13.01 21.46
C GLU A 573 -17.44 12.05 22.31
N LEU A 574 -16.17 12.38 22.56
CA LEU A 574 -15.25 11.56 23.36
C LEU A 574 -15.68 11.47 24.84
N TYR A 575 -16.22 12.55 25.39
CA TYR A 575 -16.84 12.54 26.73
C TYR A 575 -18.06 11.62 26.76
N ALA A 576 -18.94 11.68 25.75
CA ALA A 576 -20.11 10.81 25.66
C ALA A 576 -19.72 9.32 25.56
N LEU A 577 -18.64 8.99 24.83
CA LEU A 577 -18.09 7.63 24.74
C LEU A 577 -17.42 7.16 26.06
N GLY A 578 -17.18 8.08 26.99
CA GLY A 578 -16.49 7.84 28.25
C GLY A 578 -14.97 7.73 28.09
N ALA A 579 -14.41 8.28 27.02
CA ALA A 579 -12.96 8.40 26.85
C ALA A 579 -12.36 9.47 27.78
N PHE A 580 -13.14 10.53 28.07
CA PHE A 580 -12.78 11.58 29.02
C PHE A 580 -13.72 11.64 30.21
N ASN A 581 -13.21 12.13 31.34
CA ASN A 581 -14.02 12.47 32.51
C ASN A 581 -14.57 13.91 32.42
N GLN A 582 -15.33 14.35 33.43
CA GLN A 582 -15.90 15.71 33.48
C GLN A 582 -14.86 16.83 33.53
N LYS A 583 -13.61 16.52 33.92
CA LYS A 583 -12.50 17.47 33.95
C LYS A 583 -11.72 17.52 32.63
N GLY A 584 -12.05 16.67 31.66
CA GLY A 584 -11.31 16.57 30.39
C GLY A 584 -10.02 15.75 30.50
N GLU A 585 -9.88 14.91 31.52
CA GLU A 585 -8.75 13.98 31.69
C GLU A 585 -9.09 12.63 31.07
N LEU A 586 -8.07 11.94 30.57
CA LEU A 586 -8.17 10.62 29.93
C LEU A 586 -8.58 9.55 30.96
N THR A 587 -9.63 8.78 30.68
CA THR A 587 -10.05 7.64 31.52
C THR A 587 -9.26 6.38 31.15
N GLN A 588 -9.29 5.34 32.01
CA GLN A 588 -8.75 4.02 31.65
C GLN A 588 -9.38 3.47 30.36
N ARG A 589 -10.67 3.75 30.14
CA ARG A 589 -11.35 3.38 28.91
C ARG A 589 -10.79 4.16 27.72
N GLY A 590 -10.56 5.47 27.88
CA GLY A 590 -9.93 6.30 26.85
C GLY A 590 -8.52 5.83 26.49
N GLN A 591 -7.71 5.45 27.48
CA GLN A 591 -6.39 4.84 27.26
C GLN A 591 -6.49 3.57 26.42
N LYS A 592 -7.38 2.64 26.81
CA LYS A 592 -7.63 1.43 26.02
C LYS A 592 -8.11 1.75 24.60
N MET A 593 -8.93 2.79 24.43
CA MET A 593 -9.42 3.20 23.10
C MET A 593 -8.31 3.72 22.19
N ALA A 594 -7.32 4.44 22.73
CA ALA A 594 -6.22 5.03 21.98
C ALA A 594 -5.26 3.98 21.37
N GLU A 595 -5.15 2.80 22.00
CA GLU A 595 -4.38 1.66 21.49
C GLU A 595 -4.98 1.09 20.18
N PHE A 596 -6.28 1.24 19.98
CA PHE A 596 -6.93 0.67 18.81
C PHE A 596 -6.72 1.53 17.56
N PRO A 597 -6.41 0.91 16.41
CA PRO A 597 -6.19 1.63 15.17
C PRO A 597 -7.39 2.32 14.54
N ILE A 598 -8.55 2.36 15.18
CA ILE A 598 -9.87 2.59 14.56
C ILE A 598 -10.56 3.81 15.16
N ALA A 599 -11.72 4.19 14.60
CA ALA A 599 -12.50 5.29 15.13
C ALA A 599 -12.88 5.06 16.62
N PRO A 600 -12.90 6.11 17.46
CA PRO A 600 -13.25 5.98 18.89
C PRO A 600 -14.58 5.26 19.14
N THR A 601 -15.58 5.44 18.28
CA THR A 601 -16.87 4.73 18.36
C THR A 601 -16.71 3.21 18.21
N LEU A 602 -15.95 2.75 17.22
CA LEU A 602 -15.64 1.32 17.03
C LEU A 602 -14.75 0.77 18.16
N ALA A 603 -13.76 1.55 18.60
CA ALA A 603 -12.92 1.14 19.73
C ALA A 603 -13.76 0.95 21.00
N ARG A 604 -14.75 1.84 21.22
CA ARG A 604 -15.70 1.71 22.33
C ARG A 604 -16.55 0.44 22.22
N VAL A 605 -16.99 0.07 21.01
CA VAL A 605 -17.72 -1.18 20.75
C VAL A 605 -16.87 -2.40 21.09
N LEU A 606 -15.60 -2.45 20.67
CA LEU A 606 -14.69 -3.56 20.99
C LEU A 606 -14.50 -3.71 22.50
N ILE A 607 -14.27 -2.60 23.21
CA ILE A 607 -14.12 -2.63 24.67
C ILE A 607 -15.44 -3.00 25.36
N GLY A 608 -16.58 -2.55 24.83
CA GLY A 608 -17.91 -2.89 25.35
C GLY A 608 -18.31 -4.36 25.11
N SER A 609 -17.71 -5.03 24.13
CA SER A 609 -18.05 -6.40 23.76
C SER A 609 -17.81 -7.43 24.88
N GLU A 610 -16.82 -7.17 25.75
CA GLU A 610 -16.50 -8.02 26.89
C GLU A 610 -17.66 -8.09 27.89
N GLN A 611 -18.33 -6.95 28.13
CA GLN A 611 -19.47 -6.86 29.05
C GLN A 611 -20.66 -7.70 28.60
N TYR A 612 -20.81 -7.90 27.29
CA TYR A 612 -21.89 -8.66 26.67
C TYR A 612 -21.46 -10.06 26.18
N GLN A 613 -20.22 -10.46 26.45
CA GLN A 613 -19.65 -11.77 26.10
C GLN A 613 -19.72 -12.09 24.59
N CYS A 614 -19.47 -11.10 23.72
CA CYS A 614 -19.59 -11.24 22.26
C CYS A 614 -18.37 -10.69 21.48
N SER A 615 -17.19 -10.78 22.09
CA SER A 615 -15.96 -10.18 21.57
C SER A 615 -15.50 -10.78 20.24
N GLU A 616 -15.70 -12.08 20.01
CA GLU A 616 -15.31 -12.75 18.76
C GLU A 616 -16.13 -12.25 17.56
N GLU A 617 -17.45 -12.16 17.72
CA GLU A 617 -18.35 -11.68 16.66
C GLU A 617 -18.15 -10.19 16.41
N ILE A 618 -17.95 -9.40 17.47
CA ILE A 618 -17.75 -7.95 17.35
C ILE A 618 -16.42 -7.64 16.66
N ALA A 619 -15.33 -8.34 16.97
CA ALA A 619 -14.06 -8.17 16.26
C ALA A 619 -14.23 -8.41 14.75
N THR A 620 -15.01 -9.42 14.40
CA THR A 620 -15.35 -9.76 13.01
C THR A 620 -16.21 -8.66 12.35
N ILE A 621 -17.26 -8.17 13.03
CA ILE A 621 -18.10 -7.08 12.52
C ILE A 621 -17.30 -5.79 12.35
N CYS A 622 -16.45 -5.42 13.30
CA CYS A 622 -15.58 -4.24 13.21
C CYS A 622 -14.58 -4.33 12.04
N ALA A 623 -14.05 -5.52 11.75
CA ALA A 623 -13.20 -5.74 10.58
C ALA A 623 -13.99 -5.61 9.27
N MET A 624 -15.18 -6.21 9.21
CA MET A 624 -16.05 -6.17 8.02
C MET A 624 -16.60 -4.76 7.74
N LEU A 625 -16.94 -3.97 8.78
CA LEU A 625 -17.44 -2.60 8.62
C LEU A 625 -16.42 -1.70 7.91
N GLN A 626 -15.12 -1.86 8.22
CA GLN A 626 -14.03 -1.10 7.59
C GLN A 626 -13.88 -1.37 6.09
N ILE A 627 -14.44 -2.47 5.57
CA ILE A 627 -14.32 -2.89 4.16
C ILE A 627 -15.70 -2.95 3.48
N SER A 628 -16.78 -2.68 4.21
CA SER A 628 -18.14 -2.92 3.76
C SER A 628 -18.54 -2.19 2.46
N GLY A 629 -17.86 -1.10 2.11
CA GLY A 629 -18.07 -0.38 0.85
C GLY A 629 -17.59 -1.12 -0.41
N GLU A 630 -16.58 -2.00 -0.28
CA GLU A 630 -15.97 -2.73 -1.41
C GLU A 630 -16.42 -4.20 -1.47
N LEU A 631 -17.12 -4.69 -0.44
CA LEU A 631 -17.40 -6.13 -0.27
C LEU A 631 -18.25 -6.73 -1.40
N PHE A 632 -19.37 -6.09 -1.73
CA PHE A 632 -20.33 -6.60 -2.70
C PHE A 632 -20.03 -6.05 -4.10
N TYR A 633 -19.75 -6.95 -5.04
CA TYR A 633 -19.53 -6.58 -6.44
C TYR A 633 -20.85 -6.66 -7.22
N ARG A 634 -21.30 -5.55 -7.80
CA ARG A 634 -22.57 -5.48 -8.54
C ARG A 634 -22.34 -5.04 -9.99
N PRO A 635 -21.91 -5.94 -10.88
CA PRO A 635 -21.74 -5.62 -12.30
C PRO A 635 -23.09 -5.31 -12.96
N LYS A 636 -23.15 -4.27 -13.79
CA LYS A 636 -24.39 -3.76 -14.43
C LYS A 636 -25.14 -4.88 -15.19
N GLU A 637 -24.41 -5.74 -15.91
CA GLU A 637 -24.98 -6.82 -16.73
C GLU A 637 -25.59 -7.97 -15.89
N LYS A 638 -25.03 -8.25 -14.70
CA LYS A 638 -25.48 -9.36 -13.83
C LYS A 638 -26.11 -8.88 -12.53
N ALA A 639 -26.61 -7.65 -12.50
CA ALA A 639 -27.12 -7.00 -11.29
C ALA A 639 -28.25 -7.79 -10.61
N GLN A 640 -29.18 -8.36 -11.39
CA GLN A 640 -30.30 -9.16 -10.85
C GLN A 640 -29.85 -10.45 -10.15
N ILE A 641 -28.83 -11.10 -10.71
CA ILE A 641 -28.26 -12.34 -10.15
C ILE A 641 -27.53 -12.01 -8.84
N ALA A 642 -26.70 -10.96 -8.87
CA ALA A 642 -25.99 -10.48 -7.68
C ALA A 642 -26.95 -10.09 -6.55
N ASP A 643 -28.05 -9.39 -6.86
CA ASP A 643 -29.05 -8.99 -5.87
C ASP A 643 -29.79 -10.22 -5.29
N THR A 644 -29.98 -11.29 -6.07
CA THR A 644 -30.63 -12.54 -5.62
C THR A 644 -29.72 -13.31 -4.67
N ILE A 645 -28.44 -13.45 -5.01
CA ILE A 645 -27.45 -14.10 -4.15
C ILE A 645 -27.26 -13.32 -2.85
N LYS A 646 -27.18 -11.98 -2.95
CA LYS A 646 -27.09 -11.11 -1.76
C LYS A 646 -28.26 -11.34 -0.81
N LYS A 647 -29.49 -11.52 -1.31
CA LYS A 647 -30.66 -11.85 -0.46
C LYS A 647 -30.50 -13.15 0.32
N GLY A 648 -29.72 -14.12 -0.19
CA GLY A 648 -29.41 -15.36 0.52
C GLY A 648 -28.59 -15.14 1.81
N PHE A 649 -27.77 -14.10 1.85
CA PHE A 649 -26.97 -13.74 3.03
C PHE A 649 -27.70 -12.84 4.03
N VAL A 650 -28.80 -12.19 3.61
CA VAL A 650 -29.52 -11.20 4.42
C VAL A 650 -30.09 -11.85 5.68
N ARG A 651 -29.72 -11.29 6.83
CA ARG A 651 -30.31 -11.65 8.13
C ARG A 651 -31.54 -10.78 8.45
N SER A 652 -32.44 -11.29 9.29
CA SER A 652 -33.70 -10.59 9.57
C SER A 652 -33.46 -9.34 10.41
N GLU A 653 -32.49 -9.40 11.31
CA GLU A 653 -32.17 -8.43 12.36
C GLU A 653 -31.33 -7.24 11.84
N GLY A 654 -30.63 -7.39 10.71
CA GLY A 654 -30.03 -6.27 9.99
C GLY A 654 -28.68 -6.53 9.31
N ASP A 655 -28.07 -5.45 8.85
CA ASP A 655 -26.86 -5.48 8.03
C ASP A 655 -25.62 -5.93 8.81
N HIS A 656 -25.48 -5.55 10.08
CA HIS A 656 -24.32 -5.93 10.89
C HIS A 656 -24.18 -7.45 11.03
N LEU A 657 -25.30 -8.15 11.27
CA LEU A 657 -25.32 -9.62 11.34
C LEU A 657 -25.22 -10.26 9.95
N THR A 658 -25.65 -9.56 8.89
CA THR A 658 -25.45 -9.99 7.51
C THR A 658 -23.96 -10.04 7.18
N LEU A 659 -23.19 -9.01 7.58
CA LEU A 659 -21.73 -8.98 7.40
C LEU A 659 -21.04 -10.13 8.17
N LEU A 660 -21.46 -10.40 9.40
CA LEU A 660 -20.98 -11.54 10.18
C LEU A 660 -21.28 -12.88 9.48
N GLY A 661 -22.51 -13.03 8.98
CA GLY A 661 -22.92 -14.23 8.24
C GLY A 661 -22.09 -14.47 6.99
N VAL A 662 -21.82 -13.42 6.20
CA VAL A 662 -20.97 -13.49 5.00
C VAL A 662 -19.56 -13.95 5.35
N TYR A 663 -18.95 -13.38 6.39
CA TYR A 663 -17.60 -13.75 6.82
C TYR A 663 -17.54 -15.22 7.27
N ASN A 664 -18.49 -15.67 8.10
CA ASN A 664 -18.52 -17.04 8.58
C ASN A 664 -18.71 -18.04 7.43
N SER A 665 -19.63 -17.76 6.49
CA SER A 665 -19.82 -18.63 5.31
C SER A 665 -18.58 -18.70 4.42
N TRP A 666 -17.80 -17.62 4.32
CA TRP A 666 -16.53 -17.62 3.58
C TRP A 666 -15.46 -18.46 4.29
N VAL A 667 -15.38 -18.37 5.62
CA VAL A 667 -14.46 -19.18 6.44
C VAL A 667 -14.84 -20.66 6.34
N ASP A 668 -16.13 -21.00 6.43
CA ASP A 668 -16.63 -22.37 6.29
C ASP A 668 -16.37 -22.95 4.89
N ALA A 669 -16.37 -22.10 3.86
CA ALA A 669 -15.98 -22.45 2.50
C ALA A 669 -14.45 -22.57 2.29
N GLY A 670 -13.66 -22.57 3.37
CA GLY A 670 -12.21 -22.73 3.32
C GLY A 670 -11.47 -21.52 2.76
N LYS A 671 -12.03 -20.30 2.88
CA LYS A 671 -11.46 -19.06 2.35
C LYS A 671 -11.21 -19.10 0.83
N SER A 672 -12.04 -19.84 0.09
CA SER A 672 -11.87 -20.05 -1.35
C SER A 672 -12.19 -18.81 -2.18
N ASP A 673 -11.25 -18.43 -3.05
CA ASP A 673 -11.45 -17.38 -4.05
C ASP A 673 -12.54 -17.72 -5.07
N GLY A 674 -12.72 -19.01 -5.39
CA GLY A 674 -13.78 -19.48 -6.29
C GLY A 674 -15.16 -19.22 -5.70
N TRP A 675 -15.35 -19.52 -4.42
CA TRP A 675 -16.61 -19.26 -3.71
C TRP A 675 -16.94 -17.76 -3.69
N CYS A 676 -15.94 -16.89 -3.53
CA CYS A 676 -16.15 -15.44 -3.60
C CYS A 676 -16.68 -14.99 -4.97
N ARG A 677 -16.11 -15.52 -6.08
CA ARG A 677 -16.55 -15.19 -7.44
C ARG A 677 -18.00 -15.62 -7.68
N ASP A 678 -18.34 -16.83 -7.26
CA ASP A 678 -19.70 -17.36 -7.40
C ASP A 678 -20.72 -16.55 -6.61
N ASN A 679 -20.31 -15.99 -5.46
CA ASN A 679 -21.17 -15.20 -4.59
C ASN A 679 -21.11 -13.68 -4.84
N PHE A 680 -20.43 -13.21 -5.90
CA PHE A 680 -20.25 -11.79 -6.20
C PHE A 680 -19.61 -10.99 -5.03
N LEU A 681 -18.69 -11.63 -4.32
CA LEU A 681 -17.91 -11.05 -3.24
C LEU A 681 -16.47 -10.81 -3.69
N GLN A 682 -15.86 -9.72 -3.24
CA GLN A 682 -14.45 -9.47 -3.52
C GLN A 682 -13.55 -10.27 -2.57
N ALA A 683 -12.81 -11.26 -3.09
CA ALA A 683 -11.92 -12.10 -2.29
C ALA A 683 -10.86 -11.29 -1.53
N ARG A 684 -10.27 -10.29 -2.19
CA ARG A 684 -9.29 -9.39 -1.57
C ARG A 684 -9.86 -8.60 -0.38
N ALA A 685 -11.10 -8.16 -0.49
CA ALA A 685 -11.79 -7.44 0.59
C ALA A 685 -11.94 -8.34 1.82
N LEU A 686 -12.31 -9.62 1.63
CA LEU A 686 -12.44 -10.60 2.70
C LEU A 686 -11.09 -11.01 3.32
N ASN A 687 -10.06 -11.21 2.50
CA ASN A 687 -8.71 -11.48 2.99
C ASN A 687 -8.19 -10.31 3.85
N LYS A 688 -8.37 -9.08 3.38
CA LYS A 688 -8.04 -7.88 4.17
C LYS A 688 -8.90 -7.78 5.45
N ALA A 689 -10.16 -8.19 5.42
CA ALA A 689 -11.00 -8.24 6.63
C ALA A 689 -10.44 -9.25 7.63
N ASN A 690 -9.98 -10.40 7.16
CA ASN A 690 -9.33 -11.41 7.99
C ASN A 690 -8.06 -10.85 8.64
N ASP A 691 -7.19 -10.19 7.87
CA ASP A 691 -5.96 -9.61 8.40
C ASP A 691 -6.24 -8.52 9.46
N ILE A 692 -7.24 -7.67 9.21
CA ILE A 692 -7.68 -6.66 10.19
C ILE A 692 -8.24 -7.33 11.44
N ARG A 693 -9.06 -8.38 11.29
CA ARG A 693 -9.63 -9.12 12.42
C ARG A 693 -8.52 -9.72 13.28
N ASP A 694 -7.59 -10.46 12.68
CA ASP A 694 -6.53 -11.14 13.41
C ASP A 694 -5.66 -10.14 14.20
N GLN A 695 -5.43 -8.95 13.64
CA GLN A 695 -4.72 -7.89 14.34
C GLN A 695 -5.53 -7.19 15.42
N LEU A 696 -6.83 -6.96 15.20
CA LEU A 696 -7.70 -6.46 16.25
C LEU A 696 -7.74 -7.44 17.42
N VAL A 697 -7.79 -8.75 17.16
CA VAL A 697 -7.72 -9.79 18.19
C VAL A 697 -6.38 -9.73 18.94
N ASN A 698 -5.25 -9.62 18.24
CA ASN A 698 -3.94 -9.48 18.89
C ASN A 698 -3.86 -8.23 19.81
N ILE A 699 -4.47 -7.12 19.39
CA ILE A 699 -4.52 -5.89 20.20
C ILE A 699 -5.49 -6.07 21.38
N MET A 700 -6.64 -6.72 21.17
CA MET A 700 -7.58 -7.04 22.24
C MET A 700 -6.92 -7.90 23.32
N GLU A 701 -6.13 -8.90 22.93
CA GLU A 701 -5.35 -9.72 23.86
C GLU A 701 -4.30 -8.88 24.62
N ARG A 702 -3.59 -7.98 23.93
CA ARG A 702 -2.61 -7.07 24.56
C ARG A 702 -3.23 -6.09 25.55
N VAL A 703 -4.48 -5.71 25.33
CA VAL A 703 -5.24 -4.75 26.15
C VAL A 703 -6.09 -5.46 27.23
N ASP A 704 -5.87 -6.77 27.42
CA ASP A 704 -6.56 -7.65 28.36
C ASP A 704 -8.10 -7.67 28.14
N ILE A 705 -8.54 -7.85 26.89
CA ILE A 705 -9.95 -8.07 26.54
C ILE A 705 -10.16 -9.54 26.23
N GLN A 706 -11.04 -10.22 26.96
CA GLN A 706 -11.27 -11.65 26.78
C GLN A 706 -12.04 -11.96 25.48
N MET A 707 -11.53 -12.93 24.73
CA MET A 707 -12.20 -13.43 23.52
C MET A 707 -13.33 -14.40 23.92
N LEU A 708 -14.55 -13.88 23.99
CA LEU A 708 -15.76 -14.62 24.33
C LEU A 708 -16.69 -14.72 23.11
N LYS A 709 -17.32 -15.89 22.97
CA LYS A 709 -18.30 -16.17 21.93
C LYS A 709 -19.72 -15.92 22.42
N SER A 710 -20.51 -15.20 21.64
CA SER A 710 -21.87 -14.85 22.00
C SER A 710 -22.79 -16.08 22.03
N LYS A 711 -23.76 -16.05 22.94
CA LYS A 711 -24.88 -17.00 22.97
C LYS A 711 -26.07 -16.52 22.12
N ASP A 712 -26.22 -15.20 22.00
CA ASP A 712 -27.40 -14.56 21.41
C ASP A 712 -27.04 -13.40 20.47
N ASN A 713 -27.85 -13.22 19.42
CA ASN A 713 -27.74 -12.07 18.50
C ASN A 713 -28.01 -10.72 19.21
N ILE A 714 -28.79 -10.74 20.29
CA ILE A 714 -29.14 -9.54 21.06
C ILE A 714 -27.91 -8.94 21.74
N SER A 715 -27.03 -9.77 22.30
CA SER A 715 -25.80 -9.32 22.96
C SER A 715 -24.88 -8.58 21.99
N ILE A 716 -24.81 -9.05 20.73
CA ILE A 716 -24.03 -8.39 19.67
C ILE A 716 -24.60 -6.99 19.37
N LEU A 717 -25.93 -6.86 19.24
CA LEU A 717 -26.56 -5.57 18.98
C LEU A 717 -26.42 -4.60 20.17
N LYS A 718 -26.49 -5.08 21.41
CA LYS A 718 -26.22 -4.27 22.61
C LYS A 718 -24.77 -3.78 22.66
N ALA A 719 -23.80 -4.64 22.30
CA ALA A 719 -22.40 -4.25 22.22
C ALA A 719 -22.17 -3.18 21.13
N LEU A 720 -22.77 -3.32 19.94
CA LEU A 720 -22.72 -2.29 18.90
C LEU A 720 -23.32 -0.97 19.38
N LEU A 721 -24.44 -1.03 20.11
CA LEU A 721 -25.09 0.15 20.69
C LEU A 721 -24.17 0.88 21.69
N SER A 722 -23.23 0.19 22.34
CA SER A 722 -22.32 0.81 23.32
C SER A 722 -21.39 1.88 22.77
N GLY A 723 -21.06 1.83 21.47
CA GLY A 723 -20.33 2.89 20.78
C GLY A 723 -21.20 3.73 19.84
N TYR A 724 -22.29 3.16 19.32
CA TYR A 724 -23.16 3.82 18.34
C TYR A 724 -24.49 4.33 18.90
N PHE A 725 -24.60 4.53 20.22
CA PHE A 725 -25.83 5.03 20.85
C PHE A 725 -26.24 6.44 20.38
N LEU A 726 -25.31 7.27 19.88
CA LEU A 726 -25.63 8.56 19.24
C LEU A 726 -26.20 8.38 17.82
N ASN A 727 -25.89 7.26 17.17
CA ASN A 727 -26.26 6.93 15.80
C ASN A 727 -27.52 6.07 15.78
N THR A 728 -28.57 6.56 16.44
CA THR A 728 -29.89 5.91 16.47
C THR A 728 -30.98 6.79 15.90
N ALA A 729 -31.98 6.15 15.29
CA ALA A 729 -33.13 6.84 14.73
C ALA A 729 -34.44 6.08 14.95
N GLN A 730 -35.54 6.83 14.94
CA GLN A 730 -36.89 6.35 15.13
C GLN A 730 -37.74 6.64 13.89
N LEU A 731 -38.53 5.66 13.47
CA LEU A 731 -39.55 5.82 12.44
C LEU A 731 -40.75 6.60 13.00
N THR A 732 -41.04 7.76 12.41
CA THR A 732 -42.20 8.57 12.77
C THR A 732 -43.49 8.01 12.16
N LYS A 733 -44.64 8.55 12.58
CA LYS A 733 -45.95 8.17 12.01
C LYS A 733 -46.08 8.57 10.53
N GLU A 734 -45.29 9.53 10.09
CA GLU A 734 -45.24 10.04 8.71
C GLU A 734 -44.44 9.12 7.78
N GLY A 735 -43.83 8.05 8.31
CA GLY A 735 -42.99 7.13 7.54
C GLY A 735 -41.55 7.62 7.34
N ILE A 736 -41.14 8.66 8.08
CA ILE A 736 -39.82 9.30 7.97
C ILE A 736 -38.99 8.91 9.20
N TYR A 737 -37.70 8.61 9.04
CA TYR A 737 -36.83 8.38 10.19
C TYR A 737 -36.32 9.70 10.76
N ARG A 738 -36.36 9.85 12.09
CA ARG A 738 -35.75 10.96 12.80
C ARG A 738 -34.71 10.48 13.80
N GLN A 739 -33.54 11.10 13.79
CA GLN A 739 -32.48 10.82 14.77
C GLN A 739 -32.93 11.17 16.18
N THR A 740 -32.51 10.37 17.17
CA THR A 740 -32.99 10.49 18.55
C THR A 740 -32.55 11.79 19.21
N LYS A 741 -31.28 12.20 19.06
CA LYS A 741 -30.73 13.41 19.70
C LYS A 741 -30.83 14.66 18.83
N GLN A 742 -30.54 14.56 17.54
CA GLN A 742 -30.49 15.71 16.63
C GLN A 742 -31.84 16.02 15.98
N ASN A 743 -32.86 15.17 16.17
CA ASN A 743 -34.21 15.27 15.57
C ASN A 743 -34.19 15.48 14.05
N ARG A 744 -33.19 14.87 13.41
CA ARG A 744 -32.87 15.06 11.99
C ARG A 744 -33.54 14.01 11.13
N THR A 745 -34.09 14.43 10.00
CA THR A 745 -34.74 13.55 9.03
C THR A 745 -33.72 12.77 8.22
N ILE A 746 -33.78 11.45 8.27
CA ILE A 746 -32.86 10.55 7.55
C ILE A 746 -33.64 9.49 6.77
N GLU A 747 -33.02 8.92 5.74
CA GLU A 747 -33.56 7.81 4.95
C GLU A 747 -32.60 6.61 4.98
N ILE A 748 -33.13 5.38 4.96
CA ILE A 748 -32.29 4.18 4.84
C ILE A 748 -31.74 4.13 3.42
N HIS A 749 -30.43 3.88 3.27
CA HIS A 749 -29.83 3.76 1.95
C HIS A 749 -30.37 2.51 1.21
N PRO A 750 -30.66 2.60 -0.11
CA PRO A 750 -31.23 1.48 -0.89
C PRO A 750 -30.38 0.20 -0.90
N SER A 751 -29.08 0.30 -0.60
CA SER A 751 -28.18 -0.86 -0.53
C SER A 751 -28.35 -1.72 0.73
N SER A 752 -29.04 -1.19 1.76
CA SER A 752 -29.27 -1.86 3.04
C SER A 752 -30.32 -2.96 2.91
N SER A 753 -30.15 -4.05 3.66
CA SER A 753 -31.17 -5.10 3.77
C SER A 753 -32.46 -4.64 4.46
N MET A 754 -32.40 -3.53 5.20
CA MET A 754 -33.53 -3.01 5.99
C MET A 754 -34.40 -2.00 5.23
N PHE A 755 -34.04 -1.63 3.99
CA PHE A 755 -34.74 -0.61 3.20
C PHE A 755 -36.24 -0.90 3.04
N ASN A 756 -36.63 -2.16 2.79
CA ASN A 756 -38.03 -2.53 2.60
C ASN A 756 -38.75 -3.01 3.87
N LYS A 757 -38.02 -3.25 4.98
CA LYS A 757 -38.60 -3.81 6.22
C LYS A 757 -39.15 -2.73 7.14
N ASN A 758 -38.66 -1.50 7.04
CA ASN A 758 -39.06 -0.35 7.84
C ASN A 758 -39.16 -0.60 9.37
N PRO A 759 -38.06 -1.05 10.01
CA PRO A 759 -38.01 -1.20 11.46
C PRO A 759 -38.29 0.12 12.20
N ARG A 760 -38.91 0.05 13.39
CA ARG A 760 -39.28 1.27 14.13
C ARG A 760 -38.12 2.01 14.74
N TRP A 761 -37.11 1.28 15.17
CA TRP A 761 -35.93 1.80 15.83
C TRP A 761 -34.73 1.18 15.18
N ILE A 762 -33.79 2.04 14.78
CA ILE A 762 -32.61 1.62 14.04
C ILE A 762 -31.35 2.14 14.68
N LEU A 763 -30.33 1.29 14.60
CA LEU A 763 -28.92 1.63 14.75
C LEU A 763 -28.30 1.72 13.36
N PHE A 764 -27.47 2.73 13.13
CA PHE A 764 -26.72 2.85 11.87
C PHE A 764 -25.23 3.11 12.12
N TYR A 765 -24.40 2.61 11.22
CA TYR A 765 -22.94 2.80 11.28
C TYR A 765 -22.53 4.21 10.81
N GLU A 766 -23.01 4.61 9.64
CA GLU A 766 -22.55 5.80 8.94
C GLU A 766 -23.73 6.60 8.38
N LEU A 767 -23.62 7.93 8.45
CA LEU A 767 -24.55 8.88 7.84
C LEU A 767 -23.84 9.57 6.68
N VAL A 768 -24.37 9.43 5.48
CA VAL A 768 -23.79 9.97 4.25
C VAL A 768 -24.78 10.95 3.61
N LEU A 769 -24.29 12.14 3.29
CA LEU A 769 -25.05 13.12 2.50
C LEU A 769 -24.72 12.95 1.02
N THR A 770 -25.72 12.61 0.21
CA THR A 770 -25.64 12.68 -1.26
C THR A 770 -26.65 13.70 -1.79
N THR A 771 -27.75 13.27 -2.42
CA THR A 771 -28.92 14.11 -2.73
C THR A 771 -29.82 14.27 -1.52
N LYS A 772 -29.86 13.23 -0.67
CA LYS A 772 -30.54 13.18 0.61
C LYS A 772 -29.60 12.61 1.67
N GLU A 773 -30.04 12.68 2.90
CA GLU A 773 -29.32 12.15 4.06
C GLU A 773 -29.63 10.65 4.20
N TYR A 774 -28.67 9.82 3.81
CA TYR A 774 -28.80 8.38 3.83
C TYR A 774 -28.00 7.76 4.98
N VAL A 775 -28.61 6.80 5.67
CA VAL A 775 -27.90 5.95 6.63
C VAL A 775 -27.52 4.60 6.00
N ARG A 776 -26.29 4.17 6.30
CA ARG A 776 -25.72 2.90 5.82
C ARG A 776 -25.45 1.94 6.98
N GLN A 777 -25.48 0.65 6.67
CA GLN A 777 -25.36 -0.48 7.60
C GLN A 777 -26.32 -0.34 8.78
N VAL A 778 -27.56 -0.79 8.58
CA VAL A 778 -28.67 -0.58 9.50
C VAL A 778 -29.06 -1.88 10.18
N SER A 779 -29.28 -1.82 11.50
CA SER A 779 -29.84 -2.93 12.30
C SER A 779 -31.00 -2.46 13.16
N GLU A 780 -31.96 -3.35 13.39
CA GLU A 780 -33.09 -3.08 14.28
C GLU A 780 -32.64 -3.16 15.75
N ILE A 781 -33.12 -2.23 16.57
CA ILE A 781 -32.84 -2.21 18.02
C ILE A 781 -34.11 -2.04 18.86
N ASP A 782 -34.05 -2.49 20.11
CA ASP A 782 -35.07 -2.16 21.11
C ASP A 782 -34.71 -0.84 21.82
N PRO A 783 -35.63 0.14 21.90
CA PRO A 783 -35.36 1.41 22.58
C PRO A 783 -35.04 1.26 24.07
N SER A 784 -35.42 0.15 24.73
CA SER A 784 -35.05 -0.09 26.13
C SER A 784 -33.54 -0.27 26.34
N TRP A 785 -32.84 -0.79 25.33
CA TRP A 785 -31.39 -1.00 25.40
C TRP A 785 -30.61 0.31 25.45
N LEU A 786 -31.14 1.40 24.89
CA LEU A 786 -30.49 2.72 24.94
C LEU A 786 -30.35 3.23 26.38
N ILE A 787 -31.33 2.97 27.23
CA ILE A 787 -31.31 3.36 28.65
C ILE A 787 -30.31 2.50 29.42
N GLU A 788 -30.26 1.20 29.12
CA GLU A 788 -29.31 0.27 29.74
C GLU A 788 -27.85 0.62 29.40
N VAL A 789 -27.59 0.97 28.14
CA VAL A 789 -26.24 1.14 27.59
C VAL A 789 -25.67 2.53 27.86
N ALA A 790 -26.49 3.58 27.77
CA ALA A 790 -26.05 4.97 27.89
C ALA A 790 -27.00 5.81 28.77
N PRO A 791 -27.11 5.50 30.08
CA PRO A 791 -28.01 6.18 31.01
C PRO A 791 -27.65 7.66 31.24
N HIS A 792 -26.40 8.05 30.98
CA HIS A 792 -25.93 9.44 31.06
C HIS A 792 -26.42 10.32 29.90
N VAL A 793 -26.80 9.72 28.77
CA VAL A 793 -27.27 10.43 27.57
C VAL A 793 -28.78 10.34 27.41
N PHE A 794 -29.36 9.16 27.69
CA PHE A 794 -30.78 8.89 27.53
C PHE A 794 -31.43 8.69 28.90
N LYS A 795 -32.30 9.62 29.28
CA LYS A 795 -33.09 9.52 30.52
C LYS A 795 -34.37 8.74 30.28
N GLU A 796 -34.84 8.06 31.32
CA GLU A 796 -36.05 7.27 31.26
C GLU A 796 -37.28 8.12 30.95
N GLU A 797 -37.31 9.38 31.40
CA GLU A 797 -38.40 10.33 31.14
C GLU A 797 -38.55 10.66 29.64
N ASP A 798 -37.45 10.82 28.91
CA ASP A 798 -37.44 11.15 27.48
C ASP A 798 -37.86 9.95 26.61
N MET A 799 -37.67 8.73 27.11
CA MET A 799 -37.85 7.48 26.35
C MET A 799 -39.09 6.66 26.76
N LYS A 800 -39.78 7.02 27.86
CA LYS A 800 -40.99 6.33 28.37
C LYS A 800 -42.07 6.16 27.30
N ASP A 801 -42.34 7.22 26.55
CA ASP A 801 -43.34 7.23 25.47
C ASP A 801 -42.94 6.35 24.28
N ALA A 802 -41.66 6.33 23.96
CA ALA A 802 -41.09 5.49 22.90
C ALA A 802 -41.19 4.00 23.25
N ILE A 803 -40.83 3.63 24.48
CA ILE A 803 -40.84 2.24 24.96
C ILE A 803 -42.27 1.71 25.06
N ARG A 804 -43.20 2.51 25.61
CA ARG A 804 -44.62 2.14 25.70
C ARG A 804 -45.23 1.89 24.31
N LYS A 805 -44.90 2.72 23.32
CA LYS A 805 -45.38 2.58 21.93
C LYS A 805 -44.72 1.41 21.19
N TYR A 806 -43.48 1.05 21.52
CA TYR A 806 -42.78 -0.10 20.92
C TYR A 806 -43.38 -1.42 21.43
N ARG A 807 -43.47 -1.59 22.76
CA ARG A 807 -44.00 -2.82 23.39
C ARG A 807 -45.46 -3.11 23.04
N SER A 808 -46.31 -2.10 22.88
CA SER A 808 -47.73 -2.29 22.54
C SER A 808 -47.99 -2.81 21.12
N LYS A 809 -47.02 -2.71 20.21
CA LYS A 809 -47.12 -3.24 18.84
C LYS A 809 -46.35 -4.53 18.61
N LYS A 810 -45.36 -4.88 19.43
CA LYS A 810 -44.65 -6.17 19.33
C LYS A 810 -45.49 -7.34 19.89
N ASN A 811 -46.43 -7.02 20.78
CA ASN A 811 -47.42 -7.94 21.33
C ASN A 811 -48.73 -8.02 20.50
N LYS A 812 -48.78 -7.38 19.33
CA LYS A 812 -49.84 -7.51 18.32
C LYS A 812 -49.21 -8.11 17.07
#